data_AF-A0A078S440-F1
#
_entry.id   AF-A0A078S440-F1
#
_cell.length_a   1.000
_cell.length_b   1.000
_cell.length_c   1.000
_cell.angle_alpha   90.00
_cell.angle_beta   90.00
_cell.angle_gamma   90.00
#
_symmetry.space_group_name_H-M   'P 1'
#
loop_
_entity.id
_entity.type
_entity.pdbx_description
1 polymer ?
#
loop_
_entity_poly.entity_id
_entity_poly.type
_entity_poly.pdbx_seq_one_letter_code
_entity_poly.pdbx_strand_id
1 'polypeptide(L)'
;MKRLLFIWIWICFLFSFVQKAGAERVSYPVDKHVSSADSIMEKVIFFAPLYERIIESYKAELYIKGWVNIRKKNHILRYIPSMFRPKKGVREYMMETYSDLHFTAPDIYDQKVKASVGTASEFWEMDGRLPEYFHINIYSSTLLYDKLLSPLAPNAKKYYTYRIDTVMGERHALQYKIRFMPKSKSFQLVGGYLIVSDNVWSVREMRFSGRNEMVRFNNLVKMGNVGDSDEFLPLQYDVDATFRFLGNVVDGTYEAVLDYKNIIQKTSGSDIRRSVKKSKYDLSDSYTLRTDTNAYLRDTAYFKTLRPIPLTPHEETLYQDFFLRRDTLARKKKPVNKNLEFWGQIGDALISRYTVDLDKLGSVRCSPLINPFLLSYSGKHGISYRQEFKYNRIFTGDRLLRIVPRIGYNFKEKEFYWRVRSDFDYWPRKRAALHLEFGNGNRIYSSDVLDDLKAIPDSIFDFNQIHLDYFKDLYLNLRHSWEIVNGLSLEVGVSMHRRTEVNRSRFELNYPSMPPTKSATRAGSGGSSFFPNFDPNILNKFRHTYNSFAPRVCLTWTPGQYYYMNGDRKVNLHSKYPSISVDWERGLSGVLQSSGSYERVEIDLQHQVSLGLMRDIYWRFGWGEFTNQKELYFVDFANLRRSNLPMGWSDDIGGVFQLLDGRWYNSSRKYIRGHLTYEAPFLLLRHLMKYTQYVLNERLYLNALVVPHLKPYLEVGYGIGTHIFDFGLFASFANWKYQEIGCKFTFELFNR
;
A
#
# COMPACT_ATOMS: atom_id res chain seq x y z
N MET A 1 5.80 -28.58 24.15
CA MET A 1 6.39 -29.48 23.12
C MET A 1 5.43 -29.89 22.01
N LYS A 2 4.19 -30.35 22.26
CA LYS A 2 3.26 -30.77 21.18
C LYS A 2 2.90 -29.67 20.16
N ARG A 3 2.79 -28.39 20.56
CA ARG A 3 2.56 -27.25 19.62
C ARG A 3 3.74 -26.94 18.69
N LEU A 4 4.98 -27.09 19.17
CA LEU A 4 6.19 -26.90 18.36
C LEU A 4 6.34 -27.99 17.31
N LEU A 5 5.92 -29.22 17.63
CA LEU A 5 5.95 -30.35 16.72
C LEU A 5 4.99 -30.17 15.53
N PHE A 6 3.79 -29.61 15.76
CA PHE A 6 2.85 -29.30 14.69
C PHE A 6 3.31 -28.16 13.77
N ILE A 7 4.00 -27.15 14.32
CA ILE A 7 4.61 -26.06 13.53
C ILE A 7 5.75 -26.62 12.67
N TRP A 8 6.59 -27.50 13.22
CA TRP A 8 7.64 -28.19 12.48
C TRP A 8 7.09 -29.12 11.39
N ILE A 9 6.01 -29.87 11.67
CA ILE A 9 5.36 -30.72 10.66
C ILE A 9 4.78 -29.88 9.52
N TRP A 10 4.21 -28.71 9.82
CA TRP A 10 3.71 -27.77 8.80
C TRP A 10 4.84 -27.14 7.96
N ILE A 11 5.96 -26.77 8.59
CA ILE A 11 7.16 -26.27 7.90
C ILE A 11 7.76 -27.38 7.01
N CYS A 12 7.81 -28.62 7.48
CA CYS A 12 8.28 -29.77 6.69
C CYS A 12 7.36 -30.12 5.51
N PHE A 13 6.04 -29.94 5.65
CA PHE A 13 5.09 -30.12 4.54
C PHE A 13 5.17 -29.00 3.48
N LEU A 14 5.61 -27.81 3.86
CA LEU A 14 5.87 -26.70 2.92
C LEU A 14 7.12 -26.94 2.06
N PHE A 15 8.11 -27.70 2.55
CA PHE A 15 9.36 -27.98 1.82
C PHE A 15 9.34 -29.26 0.96
N SER A 16 8.31 -30.12 1.07
CA SER A 16 8.28 -31.44 0.39
C SER A 16 7.71 -31.46 -1.02
N PHE A 17 7.19 -30.33 -1.55
CA PHE A 17 6.75 -30.22 -2.95
C PHE A 17 7.78 -29.49 -3.83
N VAL A 18 8.95 -30.10 -4.05
CA VAL A 18 9.87 -29.69 -5.12
C VAL A 18 10.44 -30.92 -5.83
N GLN A 19 9.90 -31.23 -7.00
CA GLN A 19 10.54 -32.13 -7.95
C GLN A 19 11.93 -31.57 -8.32
N LYS A 20 12.98 -32.30 -7.96
CA LYS A 20 14.35 -32.04 -8.42
C LYS A 20 14.44 -32.36 -9.91
N ALA A 21 14.60 -31.34 -10.74
CA ALA A 21 15.24 -31.51 -12.05
C ALA A 21 16.73 -31.20 -11.86
N GLY A 22 17.58 -32.22 -12.02
CA GLY A 22 19.03 -32.04 -12.07
C GLY A 22 19.39 -31.31 -13.35
N ALA A 23 20.10 -30.18 -13.22
CA ALA A 23 20.75 -29.55 -14.36
C ALA A 23 22.15 -30.14 -14.47
N GLU A 24 22.42 -30.83 -15.59
CA GLU A 24 23.78 -31.22 -15.97
C GLU A 24 24.65 -29.97 -16.13
N ARG A 25 25.86 -30.01 -15.57
CA ARG A 25 26.89 -29.00 -15.85
C ARG A 25 27.56 -29.36 -17.16
N VAL A 26 27.27 -28.59 -18.20
CA VAL A 26 28.06 -28.62 -19.43
C VAL A 26 29.30 -27.74 -19.21
N SER A 27 30.48 -28.36 -19.28
CA SER A 27 31.77 -27.68 -19.33
C SER A 27 32.07 -27.27 -20.78
N TYR A 28 32.46 -26.01 -20.99
CA TYR A 28 32.88 -25.49 -22.30
C TYR A 28 34.38 -25.18 -22.27
N PRO A 29 35.09 -25.37 -23.40
CA PRO A 29 36.52 -25.09 -23.51
C PRO A 29 36.79 -23.59 -23.39
N VAL A 30 37.92 -23.27 -22.75
CA VAL A 30 38.40 -21.90 -22.52
C VAL A 30 39.30 -21.52 -23.70
N ASP A 31 38.76 -20.78 -24.66
CA ASP A 31 39.58 -20.16 -25.71
C ASP A 31 40.15 -18.81 -25.23
N LYS A 32 41.44 -18.63 -25.52
CA LYS A 32 42.38 -17.76 -24.79
C LYS A 32 42.59 -16.37 -25.42
N HIS A 33 41.70 -15.93 -26.30
CA HIS A 33 41.80 -14.61 -26.95
C HIS A 33 40.44 -13.90 -26.99
N VAL A 34 40.03 -13.34 -25.86
CA VAL A 34 38.82 -12.50 -25.79
C VAL A 34 39.10 -11.36 -24.81
N SER A 35 38.96 -10.11 -25.26
CA SER A 35 38.82 -8.95 -24.37
C SER A 35 37.83 -9.32 -23.27
N SER A 36 38.24 -9.28 -22.00
CA SER A 36 37.38 -9.75 -20.91
C SER A 36 36.00 -9.09 -21.01
N ALA A 37 34.92 -9.88 -20.93
CA ALA A 37 33.55 -9.37 -20.92
C ALA A 37 33.38 -8.24 -19.88
N ASP A 38 34.16 -8.30 -18.80
CA ASP A 38 34.19 -7.30 -17.74
C ASP A 38 34.74 -5.93 -18.21
N SER A 39 35.68 -5.90 -19.15
CA SER A 39 36.25 -4.67 -19.72
C SER A 39 35.24 -3.94 -20.62
N ILE A 40 34.49 -4.70 -21.42
CA ILE A 40 33.40 -4.14 -22.24
C ILE A 40 32.29 -3.62 -21.34
N MET A 41 31.85 -4.45 -20.39
CA MET A 41 30.78 -4.08 -19.46
C MET A 41 31.14 -2.89 -18.57
N GLU A 42 32.41 -2.66 -18.27
CA GLU A 42 32.85 -1.46 -17.56
C GLU A 42 32.54 -0.18 -18.33
N LYS A 43 32.78 -0.18 -19.64
CA LYS A 43 32.44 0.95 -20.51
C LYS A 43 30.92 1.12 -20.62
N VAL A 44 30.18 0.04 -20.82
CA VAL A 44 28.71 0.09 -20.91
C VAL A 44 28.09 0.63 -19.62
N ILE A 45 28.51 0.12 -18.46
CA ILE A 45 28.03 0.57 -17.14
C ILE A 45 28.45 2.03 -16.88
N PHE A 46 29.62 2.45 -17.37
CA PHE A 46 30.07 3.83 -17.25
C PHE A 46 29.20 4.81 -18.05
N PHE A 47 28.79 4.44 -19.28
CA PHE A 47 27.93 5.28 -20.13
C PHE A 47 26.43 5.17 -19.82
N ALA A 48 25.97 4.10 -19.16
CA ALA A 48 24.55 3.90 -18.88
C ALA A 48 23.87 5.08 -18.15
N PRO A 49 24.44 5.69 -17.07
CA PRO A 49 23.83 6.86 -16.43
C PRO A 49 23.75 8.11 -17.31
N LEU A 50 24.62 8.21 -18.33
CA LEU A 50 24.55 9.27 -19.32
C LEU A 50 23.37 9.01 -20.26
N TYR A 51 23.26 7.81 -20.82
CA TYR A 51 22.15 7.41 -21.71
C TYR A 51 20.78 7.43 -21.03
N GLU A 52 20.71 7.12 -19.74
CA GLU A 52 19.50 7.26 -18.91
C GLU A 52 18.94 8.70 -18.95
N ARG A 53 19.82 9.72 -19.06
CA ARG A 53 19.47 11.15 -18.91
C ARG A 53 19.60 11.98 -20.19
N ILE A 54 19.96 11.37 -21.32
CA ILE A 54 20.10 12.09 -22.60
C ILE A 54 18.78 12.73 -23.01
N ILE A 55 17.66 12.05 -22.77
CA ILE A 55 16.37 12.43 -23.34
C ILE A 55 15.63 13.31 -22.34
N GLU A 56 15.30 14.53 -22.74
CA GLU A 56 14.59 15.49 -21.91
C GLU A 56 13.08 15.29 -22.00
N SER A 57 12.55 15.09 -23.20
CA SER A 57 11.14 14.79 -23.41
C SER A 57 10.91 14.15 -24.77
N TYR A 58 9.86 13.33 -24.89
CA TYR A 58 9.38 12.88 -26.19
C TYR A 58 7.87 12.72 -26.27
N LYS A 59 7.36 12.68 -27.50
CA LYS A 59 6.00 12.23 -27.80
C LYS A 59 6.06 10.99 -28.69
N ALA A 60 5.32 9.96 -28.31
CA ALA A 60 5.26 8.70 -29.03
C ALA A 60 3.81 8.19 -29.13
N GLU A 61 3.54 7.41 -30.16
CA GLU A 61 2.32 6.60 -30.28
C GLU A 61 2.65 5.18 -29.85
N LEU A 62 1.86 4.66 -28.91
CA LEU A 62 2.05 3.36 -28.27
C LEU A 62 0.92 2.42 -28.69
N TYR A 63 1.28 1.42 -29.48
CA TYR A 63 0.41 0.30 -29.82
C TYR A 63 0.71 -0.88 -28.91
N ILE A 64 -0.35 -1.49 -28.40
CA ILE A 64 -0.30 -2.57 -27.41
C ILE A 64 -1.20 -3.70 -27.88
N LYS A 65 -0.68 -4.93 -27.94
CA LYS A 65 -1.44 -6.16 -28.18
C LYS A 65 -1.17 -7.14 -27.04
N GLY A 66 -2.24 -7.53 -26.33
CA GLY A 66 -2.20 -8.52 -25.25
C GLY A 66 -3.03 -9.74 -25.58
N TRP A 67 -2.48 -10.93 -25.36
CA TRP A 67 -3.17 -12.20 -25.48
C TRP A 67 -3.06 -12.98 -24.16
N VAL A 68 -4.15 -13.63 -23.76
CA VAL A 68 -4.20 -14.43 -22.54
C VAL A 68 -4.87 -15.77 -22.79
N ASN A 69 -4.22 -16.84 -22.35
CA ASN A 69 -4.74 -18.20 -22.39
C ASN A 69 -4.82 -18.81 -21.00
N ILE A 70 -6.05 -19.17 -20.60
CA ILE A 70 -6.32 -19.86 -19.34
C ILE A 70 -6.20 -21.37 -19.58
N ARG A 71 -5.01 -21.91 -19.35
CA ARG A 71 -4.74 -23.36 -19.45
C ARG A 71 -5.50 -24.16 -18.39
N LYS A 72 -5.49 -23.70 -17.14
CA LYS A 72 -6.15 -24.39 -16.01
C LYS A 72 -6.78 -23.36 -15.07
N LYS A 73 -8.06 -23.58 -14.73
CA LYS A 73 -8.79 -22.74 -13.77
C LYS A 73 -9.56 -23.55 -12.74
N ASN A 74 -9.54 -23.06 -11.51
CA ASN A 74 -10.34 -23.49 -10.36
C ASN A 74 -11.30 -22.37 -9.96
N HIS A 75 -12.23 -22.64 -9.04
CA HIS A 75 -13.19 -21.65 -8.54
C HIS A 75 -12.55 -20.42 -7.89
N ILE A 76 -11.30 -20.54 -7.41
CA ILE A 76 -10.57 -19.45 -6.74
C ILE A 76 -10.16 -18.34 -7.72
N LEU A 77 -9.98 -18.64 -9.02
CA LEU A 77 -9.47 -17.67 -10.00
C LEU A 77 -10.34 -16.39 -10.09
N ARG A 78 -11.67 -16.52 -9.90
CA ARG A 78 -12.62 -15.38 -9.93
C ARG A 78 -12.43 -14.40 -8.76
N TYR A 79 -11.78 -14.83 -7.67
CA TYR A 79 -11.60 -14.04 -6.45
C TYR A 79 -10.24 -13.33 -6.37
N ILE A 80 -9.33 -13.57 -7.33
CA ILE A 80 -8.04 -12.90 -7.37
C ILE A 80 -8.27 -11.42 -7.71
N PRO A 81 -7.95 -10.45 -6.82
CA PRO A 81 -8.36 -9.05 -6.99
C PRO A 81 -7.78 -8.34 -8.23
N SER A 82 -6.62 -8.78 -8.73
CA SER A 82 -5.89 -8.22 -9.87
C SER A 82 -6.12 -8.95 -11.20
N MET A 83 -6.98 -9.97 -11.22
CA MET A 83 -7.29 -10.74 -12.43
C MET A 83 -8.67 -10.36 -13.00
N PHE A 84 -8.76 -10.30 -14.32
CA PHE A 84 -10.03 -10.16 -15.02
C PHE A 84 -10.92 -11.39 -14.80
N ARG A 85 -12.25 -11.22 -14.90
CA ARG A 85 -13.19 -12.32 -14.67
C ARG A 85 -13.35 -13.14 -15.95
N PRO A 86 -12.96 -14.43 -15.94
CA PRO A 86 -13.12 -15.26 -17.12
C PRO A 86 -14.59 -15.59 -17.36
N LYS A 87 -15.06 -15.41 -18.60
CA LYS A 87 -16.38 -15.84 -19.05
C LYS A 87 -16.49 -17.37 -19.05
N LYS A 88 -17.71 -17.88 -18.83
CA LYS A 88 -17.99 -19.32 -18.86
C LYS A 88 -17.73 -19.85 -20.28
N GLY A 89 -16.98 -20.96 -20.38
CA GLY A 89 -16.64 -21.59 -21.67
C GLY A 89 -15.55 -20.90 -22.50
N VAL A 90 -15.03 -19.73 -22.08
CA VAL A 90 -13.97 -19.01 -22.82
C VAL A 90 -12.63 -19.16 -22.10
N ARG A 91 -11.61 -19.59 -22.84
CA ARG A 91 -10.24 -19.80 -22.34
C ARG A 91 -9.26 -18.76 -22.84
N GLU A 92 -9.46 -18.28 -24.06
CA GLU A 92 -8.56 -17.33 -24.71
C GLU A 92 -9.19 -15.95 -24.80
N TYR A 93 -8.38 -14.93 -24.55
CA TYR A 93 -8.76 -13.53 -24.56
C TYR A 93 -7.69 -12.74 -25.28
N MET A 94 -8.12 -11.66 -25.92
CA MET A 94 -7.25 -10.77 -26.67
C MET A 94 -7.74 -9.34 -26.52
N MET A 95 -6.80 -8.41 -26.47
CA MET A 95 -7.06 -6.98 -26.35
C MET A 95 -5.97 -6.20 -27.05
N GLU A 96 -6.38 -5.15 -27.75
CA GLU A 96 -5.50 -4.21 -28.42
C GLU A 96 -5.82 -2.81 -27.92
N THR A 97 -4.79 -2.00 -27.71
CA THR A 97 -4.92 -0.62 -27.24
C THR A 97 -3.97 0.28 -28.02
N TYR A 98 -4.46 1.44 -28.40
CA TYR A 98 -3.68 2.47 -29.07
C TYR A 98 -3.72 3.76 -28.25
N SER A 99 -2.55 4.29 -27.90
CA SER A 99 -2.40 5.38 -26.94
C SER A 99 -1.38 6.42 -27.41
N ASP A 100 -1.59 7.68 -27.00
CA ASP A 100 -0.54 8.70 -27.04
C ASP A 100 0.25 8.63 -25.75
N LEU A 101 1.58 8.63 -25.86
CA LEU A 101 2.52 8.65 -24.76
C LEU A 101 3.34 9.94 -24.80
N HIS A 102 3.41 10.62 -23.67
CA HIS A 102 4.30 11.76 -23.47
C HIS A 102 5.22 11.48 -22.30
N PHE A 103 6.52 11.60 -22.54
CA PHE A 103 7.55 11.47 -21.51
C PHE A 103 8.20 12.82 -21.26
N THR A 104 8.43 13.13 -19.98
CA THR A 104 9.26 14.24 -19.51
C THR A 104 10.23 13.73 -18.45
N ALA A 105 11.51 14.03 -18.61
CA ALA A 105 12.54 13.64 -17.65
C ALA A 105 12.27 14.23 -16.26
N PRO A 106 12.62 13.52 -15.16
CA PRO A 106 13.38 12.28 -15.14
C PRO A 106 12.57 11.00 -15.40
N ASP A 107 11.34 10.89 -14.91
CA ASP A 107 10.51 9.67 -15.01
C ASP A 107 9.01 9.97 -15.06
N ILE A 108 8.62 11.07 -15.73
CA ILE A 108 7.22 11.46 -15.83
C ILE A 108 6.65 10.93 -17.14
N TYR A 109 5.79 9.94 -17.04
CA TYR A 109 5.04 9.38 -18.15
C TYR A 109 3.57 9.77 -18.04
N ASP A 110 3.04 10.26 -19.15
CA ASP A 110 1.65 10.63 -19.31
C ASP A 110 1.09 9.88 -20.51
N GLN A 111 0.02 9.10 -20.32
CA GLN A 111 -0.55 8.25 -21.35
C GLN A 111 -2.04 8.50 -21.50
N LYS A 112 -2.47 8.77 -22.74
CA LYS A 112 -3.89 8.85 -23.11
C LYS A 112 -4.24 7.73 -24.06
N VAL A 113 -5.14 6.85 -23.61
CA VAL A 113 -5.72 5.80 -24.47
C VAL A 113 -6.69 6.44 -25.45
N LYS A 114 -6.43 6.31 -26.76
CA LYS A 114 -7.29 6.82 -27.85
C LYS A 114 -8.33 5.80 -28.29
N ALA A 115 -7.94 4.53 -28.36
CA ALA A 115 -8.81 3.46 -28.80
C ALA A 115 -8.46 2.15 -28.09
N SER A 116 -9.45 1.29 -27.88
CA SER A 116 -9.24 -0.03 -27.28
C SER A 116 -10.28 -1.02 -27.80
N VAL A 117 -9.84 -2.21 -28.21
CA VAL A 117 -10.70 -3.27 -28.73
C VAL A 117 -10.27 -4.63 -28.19
N GLY A 118 -11.22 -5.43 -27.69
CA GLY A 118 -10.90 -6.76 -27.17
C GLY A 118 -12.11 -7.59 -26.81
N THR A 119 -11.84 -8.86 -26.52
CA THR A 119 -12.86 -9.87 -26.21
C THR A 119 -13.28 -9.89 -24.74
N ALA A 120 -12.57 -9.15 -23.88
CA ALA A 120 -12.91 -8.88 -22.50
C ALA A 120 -12.87 -7.38 -22.21
N SER A 121 -14.01 -6.79 -21.85
CA SER A 121 -14.11 -5.38 -21.46
C SER A 121 -13.37 -5.07 -20.15
N GLU A 122 -13.40 -6.03 -19.21
CA GLU A 122 -12.82 -5.86 -17.87
C GLU A 122 -11.30 -6.04 -17.83
N PHE A 123 -10.68 -6.50 -18.92
CA PHE A 123 -9.28 -6.93 -18.92
C PHE A 123 -8.30 -5.75 -18.73
N TRP A 124 -8.64 -4.56 -19.23
CA TRP A 124 -7.79 -3.36 -19.20
C TRP A 124 -8.35 -2.21 -18.35
N GLU A 125 -9.62 -2.29 -17.94
CA GLU A 125 -10.23 -1.35 -16.99
C GLU A 125 -9.67 -1.51 -15.55
N MET A 126 -8.81 -2.52 -15.33
CA MET A 126 -8.13 -2.76 -14.06
C MET A 126 -6.94 -1.80 -13.87
N ASP A 127 -7.25 -0.68 -13.21
CA ASP A 127 -6.36 0.08 -12.32
C ASP A 127 -5.20 0.88 -12.94
N GLY A 128 -5.09 1.02 -14.26
CA GLY A 128 -4.07 1.89 -14.91
C GLY A 128 -2.61 1.49 -14.67
N ARG A 129 -2.37 0.39 -13.95
CA ARG A 129 -1.05 -0.13 -13.55
C ARG A 129 -0.34 -0.94 -14.63
N LEU A 130 -1.08 -1.45 -15.62
CA LEU A 130 -0.48 -2.23 -16.71
C LEU A 130 0.47 -1.40 -17.59
N PRO A 131 0.09 -0.18 -18.02
CA PRO A 131 1.01 0.82 -18.55
C PRO A 131 2.35 0.97 -17.83
N GLU A 132 2.32 0.95 -16.49
CA GLU A 132 3.53 1.19 -15.67
C GLU A 132 4.61 0.12 -15.95
N TYR A 133 4.24 -1.10 -16.34
CA TYR A 133 5.20 -2.15 -16.69
C TYR A 133 5.97 -1.90 -18.00
N PHE A 134 5.58 -0.90 -18.80
CA PHE A 134 6.19 -0.58 -20.09
C PHE A 134 7.04 0.69 -20.08
N HIS A 135 7.09 1.39 -18.94
CA HIS A 135 8.00 2.50 -18.70
C HIS A 135 9.40 1.97 -18.32
N ILE A 136 9.96 1.09 -19.15
CA ILE A 136 11.28 0.49 -18.92
C ILE A 136 12.35 1.38 -19.52
N ASN A 137 13.21 1.94 -18.68
CA ASN A 137 14.48 2.49 -19.12
C ASN A 137 15.57 1.45 -18.88
N ILE A 138 16.05 0.79 -19.94
CA ILE A 138 17.06 -0.28 -19.83
C ILE A 138 18.39 0.22 -19.25
N TYR A 139 18.70 1.50 -19.42
CA TYR A 139 19.92 2.13 -18.90
C TYR A 139 19.81 2.56 -17.45
N SER A 140 18.60 2.56 -16.88
CA SER A 140 18.42 2.87 -15.48
C SER A 140 19.05 1.81 -14.59
N SER A 141 19.36 2.21 -13.36
CA SER A 141 19.86 1.30 -12.31
C SER A 141 18.88 0.17 -11.97
N THR A 142 17.62 0.31 -12.38
CA THR A 142 16.56 -0.67 -12.17
C THR A 142 15.65 -0.81 -13.40
N LEU A 143 15.26 -2.04 -13.77
CA LEU A 143 14.51 -2.32 -15.01
C LEU A 143 12.98 -2.17 -14.87
N LEU A 144 12.42 -2.18 -13.66
CA LEU A 144 10.98 -2.09 -13.42
C LEU A 144 10.74 -1.28 -12.15
N TYR A 145 11.02 0.03 -12.19
CA TYR A 145 11.12 0.88 -11.00
C TYR A 145 11.93 0.13 -9.92
N ASP A 146 11.48 0.08 -8.67
CA ASP A 146 12.23 -0.56 -7.58
C ASP A 146 12.09 -2.10 -7.50
N LYS A 147 11.66 -2.79 -8.57
CA LYS A 147 11.40 -4.25 -8.52
C LYS A 147 12.55 -5.13 -9.02
N LEU A 148 13.27 -4.72 -10.07
CA LEU A 148 14.34 -5.52 -10.69
C LEU A 148 15.65 -4.75 -10.83
N LEU A 149 16.75 -5.29 -10.28
CA LEU A 149 18.05 -4.63 -10.33
C LEU A 149 18.66 -4.79 -11.72
N SER A 150 19.01 -3.68 -12.36
CA SER A 150 19.55 -3.70 -13.71
C SER A 150 20.94 -4.33 -13.76
N PRO A 151 21.25 -5.15 -14.78
CA PRO A 151 22.62 -5.59 -15.05
C PRO A 151 23.52 -4.44 -15.53
N LEU A 152 22.98 -3.25 -15.78
CA LEU A 152 23.73 -2.04 -16.14
C LEU A 152 23.91 -1.07 -14.97
N ALA A 153 23.44 -1.42 -13.77
CA ALA A 153 23.59 -0.57 -12.59
C ALA A 153 25.09 -0.34 -12.23
N PRO A 154 25.45 0.80 -11.60
CA PRO A 154 26.85 1.10 -11.25
C PRO A 154 27.55 0.02 -10.39
N ASN A 155 26.80 -0.69 -9.56
CA ASN A 155 27.30 -1.78 -8.71
C ASN A 155 26.90 -3.18 -9.22
N ALA A 156 26.46 -3.31 -10.48
CA ALA A 156 25.94 -4.55 -11.05
C ALA A 156 26.97 -5.69 -11.02
N LYS A 157 28.26 -5.41 -11.15
CA LYS A 157 29.36 -6.40 -11.01
C LYS A 157 29.34 -7.14 -9.66
N LYS A 158 28.74 -6.57 -8.60
CA LYS A 158 28.58 -7.24 -7.30
C LYS A 158 27.54 -8.38 -7.35
N TYR A 159 26.57 -8.30 -8.26
CA TYR A 159 25.39 -9.17 -8.34
C TYR A 159 25.36 -10.03 -9.60
N TYR A 160 26.02 -9.62 -10.67
CA TYR A 160 26.04 -10.31 -11.96
C TYR A 160 27.46 -10.74 -12.38
N THR A 161 27.50 -11.82 -13.15
CA THR A 161 28.68 -12.29 -13.89
C THR A 161 28.40 -12.16 -15.37
N TYR A 162 29.37 -11.66 -16.14
CA TYR A 162 29.23 -11.43 -17.58
C TYR A 162 30.14 -12.38 -18.36
N ARG A 163 29.65 -12.83 -19.52
CA ARG A 163 30.41 -13.64 -20.48
C ARG A 163 30.06 -13.23 -21.90
N ILE A 164 31.05 -13.13 -22.76
CA ILE A 164 30.80 -12.92 -24.19
C ILE A 164 30.33 -14.26 -24.78
N ASP A 165 29.20 -14.23 -25.47
CA ASP A 165 28.59 -15.38 -26.14
C ASP A 165 29.03 -15.40 -27.61
N THR A 166 28.82 -14.28 -28.31
CA THR A 166 29.21 -14.12 -29.72
C THR A 166 29.66 -12.70 -30.03
N VAL A 167 30.51 -12.55 -31.05
CA VAL A 167 30.88 -11.28 -31.66
C VAL A 167 30.32 -11.27 -33.08
N MET A 168 29.62 -10.21 -33.45
CA MET A 168 28.87 -10.07 -34.70
C MET A 168 29.22 -8.74 -35.38
N GLY A 169 28.88 -8.58 -36.65
CA GLY A 169 29.06 -7.32 -37.39
C GLY A 169 30.37 -7.21 -38.17
N GLU A 170 30.53 -6.09 -38.84
CA GLU A 170 31.71 -5.77 -39.66
C GLU A 170 32.86 -5.24 -38.80
N ARG A 171 34.10 -5.25 -39.32
CA ARG A 171 35.31 -4.82 -38.58
C ARG A 171 35.22 -3.41 -37.97
N HIS A 172 34.37 -2.53 -38.51
CA HIS A 172 34.18 -1.15 -38.05
C HIS A 172 32.85 -0.91 -37.32
N ALA A 173 32.02 -1.93 -37.17
CA ALA A 173 30.70 -1.89 -36.52
C ALA A 173 30.42 -3.20 -35.77
N LEU A 174 31.36 -3.60 -34.91
CA LEU A 174 31.23 -4.83 -34.14
C LEU A 174 30.10 -4.70 -33.11
N GLN A 175 29.40 -5.80 -32.92
CA GLN A 175 28.36 -6.00 -31.92
C GLN A 175 28.74 -7.17 -31.02
N TYR A 176 28.70 -6.96 -29.71
CA TYR A 176 29.01 -7.97 -28.72
C TYR A 176 27.73 -8.49 -28.09
N LYS A 177 27.47 -9.79 -28.23
CA LYS A 177 26.42 -10.47 -27.48
C LYS A 177 26.99 -10.94 -26.15
N ILE A 178 26.57 -10.29 -25.07
CA ILE A 178 27.05 -10.54 -23.72
C ILE A 178 25.94 -11.18 -22.90
N ARG A 179 26.21 -12.35 -22.35
CA ARG A 179 25.33 -13.05 -21.43
C ARG A 179 25.60 -12.57 -20.01
N PHE A 180 24.54 -12.16 -19.29
CA PHE A 180 24.62 -11.80 -17.87
C PHE A 180 23.87 -12.83 -17.03
N MET A 181 24.50 -13.29 -15.96
CA MET A 181 23.99 -14.32 -15.06
C MET A 181 24.04 -13.84 -13.61
N PRO A 182 22.96 -13.99 -12.84
CA PRO A 182 22.96 -13.59 -11.44
C PRO A 182 23.89 -14.50 -10.61
N LYS A 183 24.71 -13.90 -9.75
CA LYS A 183 25.63 -14.60 -8.83
C LYS A 183 24.88 -15.34 -7.73
N SER A 184 23.74 -14.79 -7.30
CA SER A 184 22.85 -15.36 -6.28
C SER A 184 21.46 -15.60 -6.86
N LYS A 185 20.76 -16.64 -6.40
CA LYS A 185 19.36 -16.86 -6.76
C LYS A 185 18.50 -15.88 -5.96
N SER A 186 17.87 -14.93 -6.66
CA SER A 186 16.91 -13.95 -6.11
C SER A 186 15.86 -13.61 -7.15
N PHE A 187 14.64 -13.31 -6.71
CA PHE A 187 13.57 -12.81 -7.58
C PHE A 187 13.81 -11.37 -8.08
N GLN A 188 14.70 -10.60 -7.43
CA GLN A 188 15.06 -9.24 -7.85
C GLN A 188 16.17 -9.19 -8.90
N LEU A 189 16.83 -10.33 -9.17
CA LEU A 189 17.88 -10.44 -10.17
C LEU A 189 17.37 -11.18 -11.40
N VAL A 190 17.84 -10.77 -12.58
CA VAL A 190 17.40 -11.32 -13.86
C VAL A 190 18.55 -11.98 -14.62
N GLY A 191 18.25 -13.01 -15.41
CA GLY A 191 19.22 -13.68 -16.27
C GLY A 191 18.88 -13.50 -17.73
N GLY A 192 19.88 -13.29 -18.57
CA GLY A 192 19.63 -12.98 -19.97
C GLY A 192 20.88 -12.66 -20.78
N TYR A 193 20.69 -11.95 -21.87
CA TYR A 193 21.77 -11.41 -22.69
C TYR A 193 21.44 -9.99 -23.16
N LEU A 194 22.49 -9.27 -23.54
CA LEU A 194 22.43 -7.95 -24.13
C LEU A 194 23.33 -7.92 -25.37
N ILE A 195 22.93 -7.17 -26.39
CA ILE A 195 23.72 -6.92 -27.59
C ILE A 195 24.17 -5.47 -27.54
N VAL A 196 25.48 -5.22 -27.61
CA VAL A 196 26.09 -3.89 -27.45
C VAL A 196 26.89 -3.52 -28.69
N SER A 197 26.84 -2.26 -29.09
CA SER A 197 27.70 -1.69 -30.14
C SER A 197 29.11 -1.35 -29.61
N ASP A 198 30.17 -1.62 -30.38
CA ASP A 198 31.57 -1.33 -30.00
C ASP A 198 31.90 0.18 -29.95
N ASN A 199 31.34 0.96 -30.89
CA ASN A 199 31.70 2.38 -31.03
C ASN A 199 31.07 3.25 -29.93
N VAL A 200 29.76 3.09 -29.70
CA VAL A 200 28.98 3.94 -28.80
C VAL A 200 28.72 3.26 -27.45
N TRP A 201 28.97 1.96 -27.30
CA TRP A 201 28.62 1.20 -26.09
C TRP A 201 27.12 1.26 -25.77
N SER A 202 26.29 1.43 -26.79
CA SER A 202 24.83 1.49 -26.69
C SER A 202 24.23 0.09 -26.86
N VAL A 203 23.17 -0.20 -26.09
CA VAL A 203 22.46 -1.48 -26.15
C VAL A 203 21.53 -1.48 -27.36
N ARG A 204 21.54 -2.56 -28.16
CA ARG A 204 20.68 -2.77 -29.34
C ARG A 204 19.51 -3.69 -29.03
N GLU A 205 19.77 -4.72 -28.23
CA GLU A 205 18.77 -5.67 -27.81
C GLU A 205 19.08 -6.10 -26.38
N MET A 206 18.04 -6.23 -25.56
CA MET A 206 18.16 -6.79 -24.23
C MET A 206 17.06 -7.82 -24.02
N ARG A 207 17.46 -9.07 -23.81
CA ARG A 207 16.56 -10.13 -23.39
C ARG A 207 16.84 -10.49 -21.96
N PHE A 208 15.83 -10.40 -21.11
CA PHE A 208 15.95 -10.76 -19.71
C PHE A 208 14.75 -11.58 -19.24
N SER A 209 15.06 -12.61 -18.48
CA SER A 209 14.07 -13.50 -17.89
C SER A 209 14.20 -13.46 -16.37
N GLY A 210 13.06 -13.54 -15.73
CA GLY A 210 12.96 -13.55 -14.29
C GLY A 210 11.80 -14.40 -13.82
N ARG A 211 11.76 -14.56 -12.51
CA ARG A 211 10.72 -15.34 -11.86
C ARG A 211 10.42 -14.71 -10.51
N ASN A 212 9.16 -14.78 -10.14
CA ASN A 212 8.62 -14.62 -8.81
C ASN A 212 7.90 -15.95 -8.43
N GLU A 213 7.43 -16.07 -7.19
CA GLU A 213 6.59 -17.14 -6.65
C GLU A 213 5.42 -17.47 -7.57
N MET A 214 4.71 -16.44 -8.06
CA MET A 214 3.50 -16.60 -8.88
C MET A 214 3.74 -16.45 -10.38
N VAL A 215 4.67 -15.60 -10.81
CA VAL A 215 4.86 -15.24 -12.22
C VAL A 215 6.25 -15.65 -12.70
N ARG A 216 6.34 -16.26 -13.87
CA ARG A 216 7.58 -16.34 -14.66
C ARG A 216 7.44 -15.41 -15.84
N PHE A 217 8.46 -14.61 -16.10
CA PHE A 217 8.43 -13.67 -17.21
C PHE A 217 9.69 -13.75 -18.06
N ASN A 218 9.55 -13.43 -19.33
CA ASN A 218 10.60 -13.30 -20.31
C ASN A 218 10.31 -12.03 -21.10
N ASN A 219 11.23 -11.08 -21.06
CA ASN A 219 11.09 -9.81 -21.76
C ASN A 219 12.19 -9.71 -22.82
N LEU A 220 11.81 -9.25 -24.00
CA LEU A 220 12.69 -8.85 -25.06
C LEU A 220 12.43 -7.37 -25.34
N VAL A 221 13.49 -6.57 -25.29
CA VAL A 221 13.47 -5.15 -25.61
C VAL A 221 14.40 -4.93 -26.80
N LYS A 222 13.87 -4.35 -27.88
CA LYS A 222 14.66 -3.92 -29.04
C LYS A 222 14.76 -2.41 -29.05
N MET A 223 15.98 -1.91 -29.26
CA MET A 223 16.31 -0.48 -29.28
C MET A 223 16.45 0.03 -30.72
N GLY A 224 16.47 1.35 -30.90
CA GLY A 224 16.78 1.99 -32.19
C GLY A 224 18.18 1.65 -32.71
N ASN A 225 18.46 1.94 -33.99
CA ASN A 225 19.80 1.69 -34.56
C ASN A 225 20.79 2.82 -34.20
N VAL A 226 22.07 2.58 -34.45
CA VAL A 226 23.13 3.54 -34.11
C VAL A 226 23.05 4.69 -35.12
N GLY A 227 22.99 5.93 -34.62
CA GLY A 227 22.89 7.13 -35.46
C GLY A 227 21.47 7.60 -35.77
N ASP A 228 20.45 6.82 -35.43
CA ASP A 228 19.05 7.26 -35.52
C ASP A 228 18.68 8.16 -34.32
N SER A 229 17.66 9.01 -34.47
CA SER A 229 17.22 9.94 -33.42
C SER A 229 16.74 9.23 -32.13
N ASP A 230 16.32 7.98 -32.27
CA ASP A 230 15.77 7.05 -31.28
C ASP A 230 16.80 6.01 -30.83
N GLU A 231 18.10 6.20 -31.09
CA GLU A 231 19.18 5.27 -30.73
C GLU A 231 19.12 4.76 -29.27
N PHE A 232 18.70 5.62 -28.34
CA PHE A 232 18.66 5.33 -26.90
C PHE A 232 17.25 4.94 -26.40
N LEU A 233 16.30 4.78 -27.31
CA LEU A 233 14.90 4.49 -27.00
C LEU A 233 14.49 3.07 -27.44
N PRO A 234 13.57 2.44 -26.69
CA PRO A 234 13.00 1.15 -27.04
C PRO A 234 11.92 1.30 -28.12
N LEU A 235 12.00 0.49 -29.17
CA LEU A 235 11.02 0.47 -30.27
C LEU A 235 9.97 -0.63 -30.11
N GLN A 236 10.41 -1.80 -29.63
CA GLN A 236 9.55 -2.98 -29.46
C GLN A 236 9.80 -3.65 -28.11
N TYR A 237 8.70 -4.06 -27.47
CA TYR A 237 8.67 -4.88 -26.27
C TYR A 237 7.88 -6.15 -26.52
N ASP A 238 8.51 -7.31 -26.31
CA ASP A 238 7.82 -8.59 -26.30
C ASP A 238 7.94 -9.22 -24.91
N VAL A 239 6.81 -9.48 -24.27
CA VAL A 239 6.72 -9.96 -22.90
C VAL A 239 5.88 -11.24 -22.85
N ASP A 240 6.52 -12.34 -22.46
CA ASP A 240 5.85 -13.60 -22.15
C ASP A 240 5.77 -13.77 -20.65
N ALA A 241 4.57 -14.01 -20.11
CA ALA A 241 4.35 -14.22 -18.70
C ALA A 241 3.48 -15.46 -18.43
N THR A 242 3.93 -16.34 -17.53
CA THR A 242 3.13 -17.46 -17.02
C THR A 242 2.83 -17.23 -15.55
N PHE A 243 1.54 -17.06 -15.23
CA PHE A 243 1.03 -16.98 -13.88
C PHE A 243 0.59 -18.36 -13.38
N ARG A 244 1.05 -18.73 -12.17
CA ARG A 244 0.66 -19.96 -11.47
C ARG A 244 0.31 -19.66 -10.02
N PHE A 245 -0.92 -19.99 -9.65
CA PHE A 245 -1.40 -19.78 -8.28
C PHE A 245 -2.46 -20.81 -7.90
N LEU A 246 -2.24 -21.56 -6.81
CA LEU A 246 -3.18 -22.56 -6.26
C LEU A 246 -3.82 -23.49 -7.32
N GLY A 247 -2.97 -24.01 -8.22
CA GLY A 247 -3.39 -24.93 -9.29
C GLY A 247 -4.01 -24.26 -10.52
N ASN A 248 -4.20 -22.93 -10.52
CA ASN A 248 -4.52 -22.16 -11.73
C ASN A 248 -3.25 -21.89 -12.53
N VAL A 249 -3.35 -21.95 -13.86
CA VAL A 249 -2.28 -21.64 -14.80
C VAL A 249 -2.84 -20.77 -15.91
N VAL A 250 -2.29 -19.56 -16.04
CA VAL A 250 -2.65 -18.56 -17.05
C VAL A 250 -1.38 -18.13 -17.74
N ASP A 251 -1.34 -18.23 -19.06
CA ASP A 251 -0.29 -17.61 -19.86
C ASP A 251 -0.81 -16.29 -20.42
N GLY A 252 0.05 -15.29 -20.42
CA GLY A 252 -0.15 -14.03 -21.11
C GLY A 252 1.04 -13.77 -22.00
N THR A 253 0.78 -13.31 -23.21
CA THR A 253 1.79 -12.69 -24.06
C THR A 253 1.38 -11.27 -24.34
N TYR A 254 2.37 -10.43 -24.52
CA TYR A 254 2.17 -9.02 -24.68
C TYR A 254 3.22 -8.47 -25.64
N GLU A 255 2.78 -7.64 -26.56
CA GLU A 255 3.61 -7.01 -27.57
C GLU A 255 3.28 -5.52 -27.59
N ALA A 256 4.29 -4.66 -27.46
CA ALA A 256 4.14 -3.22 -27.62
C ALA A 256 5.14 -2.66 -28.62
N VAL A 257 4.65 -1.71 -29.41
CA VAL A 257 5.43 -0.99 -30.43
C VAL A 257 5.29 0.51 -30.18
N LEU A 258 6.41 1.22 -30.18
CA LEU A 258 6.47 2.67 -30.00
C LEU A 258 6.93 3.35 -31.28
N ASP A 259 6.16 4.34 -31.72
CA ASP A 259 6.51 5.23 -32.82
C ASP A 259 6.78 6.65 -32.29
N TYR A 260 8.02 7.12 -32.36
CA TYR A 260 8.46 8.39 -31.78
C TYR A 260 8.35 9.53 -32.81
N LYS A 261 7.65 10.61 -32.44
CA LYS A 261 7.42 11.76 -33.35
C LYS A 261 8.26 12.98 -33.04
N ASN A 262 8.60 13.21 -31.77
CA ASN A 262 9.26 14.46 -31.36
C ASN A 262 10.17 14.19 -30.16
N ILE A 263 11.45 13.89 -30.41
CA ILE A 263 12.45 13.57 -29.39
C ILE A 263 13.30 14.82 -29.13
N ILE A 264 13.33 15.27 -27.87
CA ILE A 264 14.14 16.40 -27.43
C ILE A 264 15.25 15.86 -26.54
N GLN A 265 16.50 16.00 -27.00
CA GLN A 265 17.69 15.62 -26.24
C GLN A 265 18.22 16.81 -25.43
N LYS A 266 18.76 16.52 -24.25
CA LYS A 266 19.34 17.50 -23.35
C LYS A 266 20.63 18.05 -23.96
N THR A 267 20.61 19.31 -24.41
CA THR A 267 21.80 20.00 -24.91
C THR A 267 22.54 20.66 -23.73
N SER A 268 23.86 20.48 -23.65
CA SER A 268 24.72 21.18 -22.69
C SER A 268 24.56 22.70 -22.82
N GLY A 269 23.75 23.31 -21.95
CA GLY A 269 23.44 24.75 -21.95
C GLY A 269 21.94 25.10 -21.89
N SER A 270 21.02 24.14 -22.08
CA SER A 270 19.57 24.39 -22.04
C SER A 270 19.00 24.60 -20.63
N ASP A 271 19.74 24.22 -19.59
CA ASP A 271 19.37 24.42 -18.17
C ASP A 271 19.23 25.93 -17.81
N ILE A 272 19.72 26.85 -18.66
CA ILE A 272 19.70 28.31 -18.44
C ILE A 272 18.44 28.99 -19.04
N ARG A 273 17.70 28.35 -19.96
CA ARG A 273 16.69 29.04 -20.80
C ARG A 273 15.22 28.66 -20.60
N ARG A 274 14.88 27.78 -19.65
CA ARG A 274 13.48 27.73 -19.19
C ARG A 274 13.25 28.83 -18.16
N SER A 275 12.90 30.03 -18.65
CA SER A 275 12.28 31.06 -17.82
C SER A 275 10.90 30.56 -17.37
N VAL A 276 10.87 29.81 -16.26
CA VAL A 276 9.64 29.25 -15.71
C VAL A 276 8.83 30.41 -15.11
N LYS A 277 7.79 30.88 -15.81
CA LYS A 277 6.76 31.80 -15.25
C LYS A 277 5.90 31.12 -14.17
N LYS A 278 6.14 29.84 -13.86
CA LYS A 278 5.43 29.01 -12.87
C LYS A 278 6.34 28.66 -11.68
N SER A 279 5.73 28.22 -10.56
CA SER A 279 6.49 27.83 -9.38
C SER A 279 7.41 26.64 -9.68
N LYS A 280 8.62 26.63 -9.12
CA LYS A 280 9.63 25.55 -9.27
C LYS A 280 9.10 24.13 -9.00
N TYR A 281 8.01 24.01 -8.24
CA TYR A 281 7.45 22.74 -7.78
C TYR A 281 6.24 22.26 -8.58
N ASP A 282 5.78 23.05 -9.55
CA ASP A 282 4.63 22.75 -10.39
C ASP A 282 5.05 21.94 -11.62
N LEU A 283 4.70 20.65 -11.63
CA LEU A 283 4.96 19.72 -12.73
C LEU A 283 3.73 19.54 -13.63
N SER A 284 2.74 20.45 -13.59
CA SER A 284 1.52 20.28 -14.40
C SER A 284 1.77 20.29 -15.91
N ASP A 285 2.83 20.97 -16.37
CA ASP A 285 3.15 21.04 -17.80
C ASP A 285 3.65 19.71 -18.39
N SER A 286 4.09 18.76 -17.55
CA SER A 286 4.47 17.41 -18.01
C SER A 286 3.29 16.44 -18.08
N TYR A 287 2.12 16.81 -17.53
CA TYR A 287 0.89 16.00 -17.55
C TYR A 287 -0.20 16.72 -18.34
N THR A 288 -0.22 16.54 -19.65
CA THR A 288 -1.09 17.28 -20.60
C THR A 288 -2.19 16.42 -21.21
N LEU A 289 -2.00 15.10 -21.24
CA LEU A 289 -2.86 14.15 -21.91
C LEU A 289 -4.04 13.76 -21.00
N ARG A 290 -5.17 14.45 -21.19
CA ARG A 290 -6.41 14.10 -20.49
C ARG A 290 -7.08 12.91 -21.15
N THR A 291 -7.29 11.82 -20.41
CA THR A 291 -8.11 10.70 -20.87
C THR A 291 -9.59 11.08 -20.76
N ASP A 292 -10.24 11.27 -21.91
CA ASP A 292 -11.68 11.49 -21.96
C ASP A 292 -12.40 10.15 -21.74
N THR A 293 -13.18 10.05 -20.66
CA THR A 293 -13.90 8.82 -20.28
C THR A 293 -14.84 8.30 -21.38
N ASN A 294 -15.29 9.18 -22.28
CA ASN A 294 -16.30 8.88 -23.30
C ASN A 294 -15.75 8.47 -24.68
N ALA A 295 -14.43 8.44 -24.88
CA ALA A 295 -13.85 8.25 -26.22
C ALA A 295 -13.25 6.85 -26.47
N TYR A 296 -13.81 5.78 -25.87
CA TYR A 296 -13.42 4.41 -26.24
C TYR A 296 -14.09 3.99 -27.55
N LEU A 297 -13.47 4.29 -28.68
CA LEU A 297 -13.85 3.72 -29.97
C LEU A 297 -13.50 2.21 -29.98
N ARG A 298 -14.53 1.37 -30.03
CA ARG A 298 -14.44 -0.11 -30.04
C ARG A 298 -14.60 -0.73 -31.43
N ASP A 299 -14.41 0.05 -32.49
CA ASP A 299 -14.62 -0.42 -33.86
C ASP A 299 -13.38 -1.16 -34.38
N THR A 300 -13.58 -2.38 -34.87
CA THR A 300 -12.51 -3.23 -35.44
C THR A 300 -12.01 -2.72 -36.78
N ALA A 301 -12.87 -2.06 -37.56
CA ALA A 301 -12.51 -1.49 -38.86
C ALA A 301 -11.50 -0.35 -38.68
N TYR A 302 -11.72 0.50 -37.68
CA TYR A 302 -10.80 1.56 -37.31
C TYR A 302 -9.44 1.01 -36.89
N PHE A 303 -9.41 -0.02 -36.03
CA PHE A 303 -8.15 -0.65 -35.61
C PHE A 303 -7.34 -1.26 -36.76
N LYS A 304 -7.99 -1.73 -37.83
CA LYS A 304 -7.28 -2.24 -39.02
C LYS A 304 -6.38 -1.19 -39.66
N THR A 305 -6.70 0.10 -39.51
CA THR A 305 -5.88 1.22 -40.02
C THR A 305 -4.73 1.61 -39.08
N LEU A 306 -4.87 1.33 -37.78
CA LEU A 306 -3.89 1.73 -36.75
C LEU A 306 -2.84 0.64 -36.45
N ARG A 307 -3.10 -0.62 -36.80
CA ARG A 307 -2.22 -1.75 -36.46
C ARG A 307 -0.89 -1.66 -37.20
N PRO A 308 0.26 -1.60 -36.49
CA PRO A 308 1.57 -1.75 -37.12
C PRO A 308 1.85 -3.22 -37.52
N ILE A 309 1.27 -4.18 -36.80
CA ILE A 309 1.46 -5.62 -37.00
C ILE A 309 0.11 -6.25 -37.37
N PRO A 310 -0.01 -6.96 -38.50
CA PRO A 310 -1.25 -7.59 -38.90
C PRO A 310 -1.63 -8.73 -37.95
N LEU A 311 -2.93 -9.00 -37.87
CA LEU A 311 -3.42 -10.12 -37.08
C LEU A 311 -3.01 -11.46 -37.70
N THR A 312 -2.69 -12.40 -36.83
CA THR A 312 -2.52 -13.80 -37.22
C THR A 312 -3.89 -14.43 -37.52
N PRO A 313 -3.96 -15.49 -38.35
CA PRO A 313 -5.23 -16.17 -38.65
C PRO A 313 -5.98 -16.66 -37.41
N HIS A 314 -5.26 -17.02 -36.35
CA HIS A 314 -5.85 -17.43 -35.07
C HIS A 314 -6.46 -16.25 -34.28
N GLU A 315 -5.80 -15.09 -34.30
CA GLU A 315 -6.32 -13.87 -33.67
C GLU A 315 -7.60 -13.38 -34.38
N GLU A 316 -7.66 -13.50 -35.70
CA GLU A 316 -8.85 -13.14 -36.49
C GLU A 316 -10.05 -14.03 -36.14
N THR A 317 -9.87 -15.35 -36.06
CA THR A 317 -10.95 -16.28 -35.68
C THR A 317 -11.45 -16.00 -34.27
N LEU A 318 -10.56 -15.66 -33.34
CA LEU A 318 -10.92 -15.30 -31.97
C LEU A 318 -11.82 -14.07 -31.90
N TYR A 319 -11.54 -13.03 -32.70
CA TYR A 319 -12.43 -11.87 -32.82
C TYR A 319 -13.77 -12.24 -33.46
N GLN A 320 -13.77 -12.99 -34.57
CA GLN A 320 -15.00 -13.42 -35.24
C GLN A 320 -15.91 -14.21 -34.29
N ASP A 321 -15.36 -15.19 -33.57
CA ASP A 321 -16.06 -15.97 -32.55
C ASP A 321 -16.68 -15.08 -31.47
N PHE A 322 -15.95 -14.05 -31.03
CA PHE A 322 -16.44 -13.11 -30.03
C PHE A 322 -17.63 -12.29 -30.53
N PHE A 323 -17.56 -11.73 -31.74
CA PHE A 323 -18.66 -10.96 -32.32
C PHE A 323 -19.89 -11.84 -32.60
N LEU A 324 -19.70 -13.05 -33.14
CA LEU A 324 -20.77 -14.02 -33.34
C LEU A 324 -21.45 -14.40 -32.02
N ARG A 325 -20.68 -14.62 -30.94
CA ARG A 325 -21.23 -14.88 -29.60
C ARG A 325 -22.01 -13.68 -29.07
N ARG A 326 -21.54 -12.45 -29.30
CA ARG A 326 -22.23 -11.22 -28.87
C ARG A 326 -23.57 -11.07 -29.60
N ASP A 327 -23.60 -11.29 -30.91
CA ASP A 327 -24.80 -11.17 -31.73
C ASP A 327 -25.82 -12.28 -31.43
N THR A 328 -25.35 -13.51 -31.19
CA THR A 328 -26.22 -14.61 -30.78
C THR A 328 -26.80 -14.41 -29.38
N LEU A 329 -26.04 -13.86 -28.43
CA LEU A 329 -26.55 -13.48 -27.11
C LEU A 329 -27.58 -12.35 -27.19
N ALA A 330 -27.37 -11.36 -28.08
CA ALA A 330 -28.33 -10.29 -28.32
C ALA A 330 -29.65 -10.83 -28.92
N ARG A 331 -29.56 -11.81 -29.85
CA ARG A 331 -30.72 -12.47 -30.46
C ARG A 331 -31.42 -13.48 -29.53
N LYS A 332 -30.71 -14.14 -28.61
CA LYS A 332 -31.24 -15.14 -27.67
C LYS A 332 -31.51 -14.59 -26.26
N LYS A 333 -32.04 -13.37 -26.12
CA LYS A 333 -32.76 -12.98 -24.90
C LYS A 333 -34.09 -13.74 -24.84
N LYS A 334 -34.05 -15.01 -24.42
CA LYS A 334 -35.28 -15.73 -24.05
C LYS A 334 -35.94 -14.96 -22.89
N PRO A 335 -37.28 -14.87 -22.81
CA PRO A 335 -37.94 -14.38 -21.61
C PRO A 335 -37.71 -15.42 -20.51
N VAL A 336 -36.67 -15.24 -19.71
CA VAL A 336 -36.37 -16.12 -18.58
C VAL A 336 -37.20 -15.65 -17.39
N ASN A 337 -37.67 -16.62 -16.60
CA ASN A 337 -38.52 -16.41 -15.44
C ASN A 337 -37.91 -15.35 -14.48
N LYS A 338 -38.64 -14.26 -14.20
CA LYS A 338 -38.15 -13.09 -13.44
C LYS A 338 -37.54 -13.45 -12.09
N ASN A 339 -38.03 -14.50 -11.43
CA ASN A 339 -37.50 -14.96 -10.15
C ASN A 339 -36.10 -15.59 -10.29
N LEU A 340 -35.82 -16.32 -11.37
CA LEU A 340 -34.50 -16.93 -11.59
C LEU A 340 -33.46 -15.87 -12.00
N GLU A 341 -33.88 -14.85 -12.76
CA GLU A 341 -33.05 -13.67 -13.02
C GLU A 341 -32.83 -12.85 -11.75
N PHE A 342 -33.85 -12.66 -10.91
CA PHE A 342 -33.71 -11.97 -9.63
C PHE A 342 -32.77 -12.71 -8.67
N TRP A 343 -32.92 -14.03 -8.48
CA TRP A 343 -31.99 -14.83 -7.67
C TRP A 343 -30.61 -14.99 -8.31
N GLY A 344 -30.52 -14.98 -9.64
CA GLY A 344 -29.26 -14.96 -10.38
C GLY A 344 -28.54 -13.61 -10.26
N GLN A 345 -29.27 -12.50 -10.36
CA GLN A 345 -28.78 -11.13 -10.16
C GLN A 345 -28.43 -10.86 -8.71
N ILE A 346 -29.20 -11.40 -7.75
CA ILE A 346 -28.86 -11.37 -6.32
C ILE A 346 -27.66 -12.26 -6.06
N GLY A 347 -27.59 -13.47 -6.60
CA GLY A 347 -26.42 -14.35 -6.47
C GLY A 347 -25.16 -13.72 -7.04
N ASP A 348 -25.25 -13.10 -8.21
CA ASP A 348 -24.14 -12.34 -8.79
C ASP A 348 -23.88 -11.04 -8.01
N ALA A 349 -24.87 -10.34 -7.45
CA ALA A 349 -24.66 -9.16 -6.59
C ALA A 349 -24.10 -9.51 -5.20
N LEU A 350 -24.36 -10.72 -4.69
CA LEU A 350 -23.82 -11.23 -3.43
C LEU A 350 -22.34 -11.58 -3.57
N ILE A 351 -21.90 -12.01 -4.76
CA ILE A 351 -20.55 -12.54 -5.03
C ILE A 351 -19.68 -11.53 -5.79
N SER A 352 -20.27 -10.66 -6.61
CA SER A 352 -19.55 -9.70 -7.46
C SER A 352 -19.59 -8.27 -6.90
N ARG A 353 -18.49 -7.54 -7.10
CA ARG A 353 -18.51 -6.07 -6.90
C ARG A 353 -19.51 -5.49 -7.90
N TYR A 354 -20.52 -4.79 -7.39
CA TYR A 354 -21.51 -4.11 -8.20
C TYR A 354 -21.20 -2.61 -8.21
N THR A 355 -20.87 -2.07 -9.38
CA THR A 355 -20.76 -0.64 -9.63
C THR A 355 -21.97 -0.23 -10.47
N VAL A 356 -22.91 0.49 -9.86
CA VAL A 356 -23.97 1.17 -10.60
C VAL A 356 -23.47 2.55 -10.91
N ASP A 357 -23.07 2.76 -12.15
CA ASP A 357 -22.85 4.10 -12.67
C ASP A 357 -24.21 4.64 -13.12
N LEU A 358 -24.76 5.58 -12.35
CA LEU A 358 -25.94 6.32 -12.76
C LEU A 358 -25.45 7.56 -13.49
N ASP A 359 -25.71 7.64 -14.80
CA ASP A 359 -25.25 8.67 -15.75
C ASP A 359 -25.41 10.13 -15.27
N LYS A 360 -26.21 10.40 -14.22
CA LYS A 360 -26.41 11.72 -13.59
C LYS A 360 -26.33 11.76 -12.05
N LEU A 361 -26.36 10.60 -11.37
CA LEU A 361 -26.45 10.53 -9.90
C LEU A 361 -25.16 10.07 -9.21
N GLY A 362 -24.13 9.69 -9.98
CA GLY A 362 -22.83 9.22 -9.46
C GLY A 362 -22.70 7.70 -9.49
N SER A 363 -21.57 7.20 -8.99
CA SER A 363 -21.27 5.77 -8.96
C SER A 363 -21.46 5.19 -7.55
N VAL A 364 -22.28 4.16 -7.44
CA VAL A 364 -22.44 3.38 -6.20
C VAL A 364 -21.68 2.08 -6.38
N ARG A 365 -20.62 1.88 -5.60
CA ARG A 365 -19.85 0.64 -5.54
C ARG A 365 -20.20 -0.13 -4.26
N CYS A 366 -20.76 -1.32 -4.44
CA CYS A 366 -21.01 -2.26 -3.36
C CYS A 366 -19.93 -3.36 -3.36
N SER A 367 -19.37 -3.66 -2.18
CA SER A 367 -18.55 -4.86 -1.99
C SER A 367 -19.45 -6.11 -2.00
N PRO A 368 -18.96 -7.29 -2.40
CA PRO A 368 -19.76 -8.51 -2.36
C PRO A 368 -20.32 -8.76 -0.96
N LEU A 369 -21.64 -8.99 -0.85
CA LEU A 369 -22.35 -9.27 0.42
C LEU A 369 -21.97 -10.61 1.05
N ILE A 370 -21.32 -11.52 0.33
CA ILE A 370 -20.75 -12.76 0.88
C ILE A 370 -19.31 -12.83 0.41
N ASN A 371 -18.47 -11.97 0.97
CA ASN A 371 -17.03 -12.10 0.81
C ASN A 371 -16.45 -12.80 2.06
N PRO A 372 -15.86 -14.00 1.95
CA PRO A 372 -15.25 -14.69 3.09
C PRO A 372 -14.10 -13.88 3.73
N PHE A 373 -13.48 -12.94 3.00
CA PHE A 373 -12.48 -12.02 3.54
C PHE A 373 -13.06 -10.87 4.38
N LEU A 374 -14.38 -10.70 4.42
CA LEU A 374 -15.07 -9.72 5.28
C LEU A 374 -15.48 -10.31 6.64
N LEU A 375 -15.30 -11.61 6.83
CA LEU A 375 -15.37 -12.26 8.13
C LEU A 375 -14.02 -12.10 8.84
N SER A 376 -14.05 -11.64 10.09
CA SER A 376 -12.85 -11.57 10.92
C SER A 376 -13.06 -12.31 12.23
N TYR A 377 -12.00 -12.94 12.73
CA TYR A 377 -12.00 -13.62 14.01
C TYR A 377 -10.94 -13.02 14.93
N SER A 378 -11.32 -12.74 16.17
CA SER A 378 -10.40 -12.35 17.23
C SER A 378 -10.64 -13.21 18.46
N GLY A 379 -9.58 -13.58 19.18
CA GLY A 379 -9.73 -14.33 20.44
C GLY A 379 -10.62 -13.60 21.46
N LYS A 380 -10.56 -12.27 21.49
CA LYS A 380 -11.39 -11.43 22.36
C LYS A 380 -12.82 -11.32 21.84
N HIS A 381 -12.98 -10.91 20.58
CA HIS A 381 -14.28 -10.53 20.01
C HIS A 381 -15.02 -11.66 19.26
N GLY A 382 -14.42 -12.84 19.06
CA GLY A 382 -15.02 -13.92 18.28
C GLY A 382 -15.15 -13.59 16.80
N ILE A 383 -16.14 -14.20 16.13
CA ILE A 383 -16.43 -13.97 14.71
C ILE A 383 -17.20 -12.65 14.56
N SER A 384 -16.79 -11.80 13.62
CA SER A 384 -17.51 -10.59 13.23
C SER A 384 -17.61 -10.47 11.72
N TYR A 385 -18.70 -9.89 11.25
CA TYR A 385 -18.99 -9.66 9.84
C TYR A 385 -19.05 -8.16 9.53
N ARG A 386 -18.40 -7.73 8.44
CA ARG A 386 -18.34 -6.32 8.02
C ARG A 386 -18.81 -6.13 6.59
N GLN A 387 -19.64 -5.13 6.34
CA GLN A 387 -19.99 -4.67 5.00
C GLN A 387 -19.60 -3.21 4.82
N GLU A 388 -19.03 -2.87 3.67
CA GLU A 388 -18.69 -1.50 3.29
C GLU A 388 -19.28 -1.17 1.92
N PHE A 389 -20.02 -0.07 1.86
CA PHE A 389 -20.52 0.52 0.62
C PHE A 389 -19.71 1.78 0.32
N LYS A 390 -19.51 2.10 -0.95
CA LYS A 390 -18.78 3.29 -1.39
C LYS A 390 -19.60 4.01 -2.44
N TYR A 391 -20.05 5.20 -2.11
CA TYR A 391 -20.69 6.11 -3.05
C TYR A 391 -19.70 7.21 -3.43
N ASN A 392 -19.46 7.38 -4.72
CA ASN A 392 -18.56 8.40 -5.26
C ASN A 392 -19.32 9.23 -6.29
N ARG A 393 -19.21 10.55 -6.20
CA ARG A 393 -19.74 11.46 -7.22
C ARG A 393 -18.73 12.56 -7.51
N ILE A 394 -18.40 12.70 -8.79
CA ILE A 394 -17.56 13.78 -9.31
C ILE A 394 -18.50 14.85 -9.89
N PHE A 395 -18.36 16.09 -9.46
CA PHE A 395 -19.07 17.25 -9.97
C PHE A 395 -18.18 18.07 -10.90
N THR A 396 -18.74 19.10 -11.53
CA THR A 396 -17.99 20.06 -12.35
C THR A 396 -16.88 20.75 -11.55
N GLY A 397 -15.69 20.86 -12.15
CA GLY A 397 -14.49 21.39 -11.50
C GLY A 397 -13.79 20.38 -10.58
N ASP A 398 -13.85 19.08 -10.93
CA ASP A 398 -13.23 17.95 -10.22
C ASP A 398 -13.56 17.84 -8.72
N ARG A 399 -14.68 18.43 -8.30
CA ARG A 399 -15.18 18.33 -6.93
C ARG A 399 -15.66 16.91 -6.67
N LEU A 400 -15.21 16.30 -5.58
CA LEU A 400 -15.49 14.89 -5.27
C LEU A 400 -16.27 14.78 -3.97
N LEU A 401 -17.43 14.13 -4.02
CA LEU A 401 -18.15 13.65 -2.84
C LEU A 401 -17.98 12.15 -2.72
N ARG A 402 -17.47 11.70 -1.58
CA ARG A 402 -17.27 10.30 -1.25
C ARG A 402 -17.98 9.98 0.06
N ILE A 403 -18.92 9.06 0.03
CA ILE A 403 -19.64 8.58 1.22
C ILE A 403 -19.40 7.08 1.35
N VAL A 404 -18.87 6.68 2.50
CA VAL A 404 -18.49 5.29 2.78
C VAL A 404 -19.21 4.84 4.06
N PRO A 405 -20.45 4.36 3.95
CA PRO A 405 -21.12 3.73 5.08
C PRO A 405 -20.58 2.29 5.24
N ARG A 406 -20.22 1.99 6.47
CA ARG A 406 -19.73 0.70 6.93
C ARG A 406 -20.65 0.21 8.03
N ILE A 407 -21.12 -1.02 7.90
CA ILE A 407 -21.96 -1.69 8.89
C ILE A 407 -21.32 -3.02 9.26
N GLY A 408 -21.66 -3.57 10.41
CA GLY A 408 -21.35 -4.94 10.70
C GLY A 408 -21.82 -5.39 12.07
N TYR A 409 -21.56 -6.66 12.34
CA TYR A 409 -22.13 -7.36 13.46
C TYR A 409 -21.08 -8.25 14.11
N ASN A 410 -20.95 -8.14 15.43
CA ASN A 410 -20.15 -9.03 16.24
C ASN A 410 -21.04 -10.15 16.80
N PHE A 411 -20.76 -11.40 16.46
CA PHE A 411 -21.58 -12.54 16.88
C PHE A 411 -21.37 -12.93 18.35
N LYS A 412 -20.16 -12.74 18.90
CA LYS A 412 -19.87 -13.09 20.30
C LYS A 412 -20.53 -12.12 21.28
N GLU A 413 -20.44 -10.83 20.97
CA GLU A 413 -20.98 -9.75 21.82
C GLU A 413 -22.42 -9.39 21.45
N LYS A 414 -22.94 -9.89 20.32
CA LYS A 414 -24.26 -9.56 19.75
C LYS A 414 -24.43 -8.05 19.51
N GLU A 415 -23.40 -7.42 18.97
CA GLU A 415 -23.36 -5.97 18.80
C GLU A 415 -23.35 -5.55 17.34
N PHE A 416 -24.21 -4.58 17.02
CA PHE A 416 -24.25 -3.93 15.73
C PHE A 416 -23.37 -2.68 15.75
N TYR A 417 -22.38 -2.64 14.86
CA TYR A 417 -21.53 -1.48 14.64
C TYR A 417 -21.82 -0.84 13.29
N TRP A 418 -21.72 0.48 13.24
CA TRP A 418 -21.89 1.26 12.04
C TRP A 418 -21.00 2.52 12.11
N ARG A 419 -20.49 2.91 10.95
CA ARG A 419 -19.66 4.09 10.75
C ARG A 419 -19.99 4.66 9.38
N VAL A 420 -20.18 5.97 9.30
CA VAL A 420 -20.31 6.68 8.04
C VAL A 420 -19.17 7.69 7.96
N ARG A 421 -18.37 7.58 6.89
CA ARG A 421 -17.36 8.59 6.53
C ARG A 421 -17.81 9.31 5.28
N SER A 422 -17.91 10.63 5.35
CA SER A 422 -18.23 11.50 4.23
C SER A 422 -17.09 12.49 4.02
N ASP A 423 -16.51 12.47 2.84
CA ASP A 423 -15.44 13.37 2.41
C ASP A 423 -15.96 14.20 1.23
N PHE A 424 -15.90 15.53 1.35
CA PHE A 424 -16.31 16.44 0.28
C PHE A 424 -15.18 17.39 -0.09
N ASP A 425 -14.53 17.11 -1.21
CA ASP A 425 -13.46 17.91 -1.80
C ASP A 425 -14.08 19.04 -2.62
N TYR A 426 -14.37 20.17 -1.98
CA TYR A 426 -15.07 21.28 -2.62
C TYR A 426 -14.12 22.23 -3.36
N TRP A 427 -12.84 22.30 -2.97
CA TRP A 427 -11.82 23.09 -3.67
C TRP A 427 -10.54 22.27 -3.92
N PRO A 428 -10.53 21.42 -4.97
CA PRO A 428 -9.44 20.49 -5.24
C PRO A 428 -8.07 21.16 -5.49
N ARG A 429 -8.03 22.35 -6.09
CA ARG A 429 -6.78 23.12 -6.34
C ARG A 429 -6.02 23.49 -5.06
N LYS A 430 -6.75 23.77 -3.98
CA LYS A 430 -6.23 24.11 -2.65
C LYS A 430 -6.39 22.94 -1.67
N ARG A 431 -6.68 21.74 -2.18
CA ARG A 431 -6.96 20.53 -1.41
C ARG A 431 -7.89 20.78 -0.22
N ALA A 432 -8.88 21.65 -0.39
CA ALA A 432 -9.78 22.00 0.69
C ALA A 432 -10.95 21.01 0.72
N ALA A 433 -11.12 20.36 1.87
CA ALA A 433 -12.08 19.28 2.04
C ALA A 433 -12.75 19.33 3.41
N LEU A 434 -14.03 18.92 3.43
CA LEU A 434 -14.78 18.68 4.66
C LEU A 434 -14.83 17.17 4.90
N HIS A 435 -14.34 16.75 6.05
CA HIS A 435 -14.34 15.37 6.51
C HIS A 435 -15.30 15.23 7.68
N LEU A 436 -16.36 14.45 7.48
CA LEU A 436 -17.35 14.12 8.49
C LEU A 436 -17.29 12.62 8.77
N GLU A 437 -17.01 12.24 10.00
CA GLU A 437 -16.98 10.84 10.42
C GLU A 437 -17.82 10.68 11.67
N PHE A 438 -18.84 9.83 11.60
CA PHE A 438 -19.70 9.54 12.74
C PHE A 438 -20.05 8.06 12.78
N GLY A 439 -20.27 7.53 13.97
CA GLY A 439 -20.61 6.13 14.14
C GLY A 439 -20.59 5.70 15.59
N ASN A 440 -20.89 4.43 15.79
CA ASN A 440 -20.69 3.78 17.07
C ASN A 440 -19.49 2.82 16.99
N GLY A 441 -18.85 2.61 18.13
CA GLY A 441 -17.77 1.64 18.32
C GLY A 441 -17.56 1.41 19.79
N ASN A 442 -16.57 0.60 20.13
CA ASN A 442 -16.25 0.32 21.53
C ASN A 442 -14.84 0.78 21.84
N ARG A 443 -14.67 1.40 23.01
CA ARG A 443 -13.35 1.67 23.59
C ARG A 443 -13.19 0.85 24.86
N ILE A 444 -12.01 0.25 24.98
CA ILE A 444 -11.57 -0.46 26.18
C ILE A 444 -10.82 0.55 27.04
N TYR A 445 -11.01 0.45 28.34
CA TYR A 445 -10.37 1.33 29.32
C TYR A 445 -8.93 0.91 29.67
N SER A 446 -8.12 1.83 30.20
CA SER A 446 -6.73 1.54 30.61
C SER A 446 -6.67 0.80 31.94
N SER A 447 -5.73 -0.14 32.07
CA SER A 447 -5.47 -0.89 33.31
C SER A 447 -5.15 0.00 34.51
N ASP A 448 -4.58 1.18 34.31
CA ASP A 448 -4.02 1.98 35.42
C ASP A 448 -5.09 2.43 36.42
N VAL A 449 -6.30 2.75 35.96
CA VAL A 449 -7.40 3.08 36.89
C VAL A 449 -8.09 1.83 37.42
N LEU A 450 -8.00 0.70 36.72
CA LEU A 450 -8.36 -0.60 37.31
C LEU A 450 -7.38 -0.96 38.44
N ASP A 451 -6.11 -0.58 38.31
CA ASP A 451 -5.08 -0.81 39.31
C ASP A 451 -5.15 0.22 40.46
N ASP A 452 -5.50 1.49 40.19
CA ASP A 452 -5.87 2.48 41.22
C ASP A 452 -7.11 2.04 42.01
N LEU A 453 -8.06 1.37 41.35
CA LEU A 453 -9.22 0.76 42.00
C LEU A 453 -8.80 -0.41 42.90
N LYS A 454 -7.93 -1.31 42.43
CA LYS A 454 -7.39 -2.43 43.24
C LYS A 454 -6.49 -2.00 44.39
N ALA A 455 -5.98 -0.77 44.38
CA ALA A 455 -5.22 -0.21 45.49
C ALA A 455 -6.11 0.23 46.67
N ILE A 456 -7.42 0.32 46.46
CA ILE A 456 -8.42 0.51 47.53
C ILE A 456 -8.61 -0.86 48.23
N PRO A 457 -8.60 -0.94 49.57
CA PRO A 457 -8.76 -2.21 50.27
C PRO A 457 -10.04 -2.96 49.85
N ASP A 458 -9.92 -4.25 49.51
CA ASP A 458 -11.02 -5.17 49.12
C ASP A 458 -12.20 -5.22 50.12
N SER A 459 -12.00 -4.74 51.34
CA SER A 459 -13.03 -4.71 52.39
C SER A 459 -14.10 -3.63 52.18
N ILE A 460 -13.88 -2.67 51.28
CA ILE A 460 -14.77 -1.50 51.10
C ILE A 460 -15.77 -1.70 49.93
N PHE A 461 -15.36 -2.41 48.86
CA PHE A 461 -16.17 -2.66 47.66
C PHE A 461 -15.99 -4.09 47.12
N ASP A 462 -17.04 -4.64 46.50
CA ASP A 462 -16.93 -5.85 45.69
C ASP A 462 -16.51 -5.49 44.26
N PHE A 463 -15.22 -5.64 43.97
CA PHE A 463 -14.64 -5.34 42.65
C PHE A 463 -15.21 -6.20 41.50
N ASN A 464 -15.85 -7.34 41.80
CA ASN A 464 -16.49 -8.16 40.77
C ASN A 464 -17.72 -7.48 40.16
N GLN A 465 -18.29 -6.47 40.83
CA GLN A 465 -19.49 -5.74 40.39
C GLN A 465 -19.16 -4.44 39.62
N ILE A 466 -17.88 -4.09 39.49
CA ILE A 466 -17.39 -2.89 38.82
C ILE A 466 -16.86 -3.26 37.44
N HIS A 467 -17.66 -3.02 36.40
CA HIS A 467 -17.33 -3.35 35.01
C HIS A 467 -16.90 -2.12 34.20
N LEU A 468 -15.70 -1.60 34.45
CA LEU A 468 -15.16 -0.41 33.77
C LEU A 468 -14.30 -0.72 32.53
N ASP A 469 -14.23 -1.97 32.10
CA ASP A 469 -13.33 -2.38 31.01
C ASP A 469 -13.87 -2.03 29.61
N TYR A 470 -15.17 -1.70 29.48
CA TYR A 470 -15.83 -1.63 28.18
C TYR A 470 -16.91 -0.54 28.10
N PHE A 471 -16.71 0.38 27.14
CA PHE A 471 -17.62 1.49 26.86
C PHE A 471 -18.06 1.49 25.41
N LYS A 472 -19.37 1.69 25.19
CA LYS A 472 -19.94 2.07 23.89
C LYS A 472 -19.64 3.53 23.63
N ASP A 473 -18.93 3.82 22.55
CA ASP A 473 -18.53 5.15 22.10
C ASP A 473 -19.36 5.55 20.88
N LEU A 474 -20.24 6.54 21.05
CA LEU A 474 -20.89 7.24 19.95
C LEU A 474 -20.12 8.52 19.69
N TYR A 475 -19.56 8.65 18.48
CA TYR A 475 -18.67 9.76 18.16
C TYR A 475 -19.08 10.49 16.88
N LEU A 476 -18.71 11.76 16.84
CA LEU A 476 -18.84 12.66 15.71
C LEU A 476 -17.54 13.45 15.60
N ASN A 477 -16.83 13.27 14.49
CA ASN A 477 -15.62 13.99 14.16
C ASN A 477 -15.90 14.83 12.92
N LEU A 478 -15.86 16.15 13.09
CA LEU A 478 -15.93 17.11 11.99
C LEU A 478 -14.55 17.73 11.81
N ARG A 479 -13.99 17.66 10.60
CA ARG A 479 -12.71 18.26 10.26
C ARG A 479 -12.81 18.99 8.94
N HIS A 480 -12.10 20.10 8.84
CA HIS A 480 -11.90 20.88 7.63
C HIS A 480 -10.40 20.93 7.37
N SER A 481 -9.99 20.46 6.20
CA SER A 481 -8.60 20.52 5.74
C SER A 481 -8.48 21.58 4.65
N TRP A 482 -7.37 22.32 4.65
CA TRP A 482 -7.09 23.34 3.66
C TRP A 482 -5.58 23.53 3.48
N GLU A 483 -5.10 23.46 2.23
CA GLU A 483 -3.73 23.79 1.87
C GLU A 483 -3.59 25.29 1.59
N ILE A 484 -2.98 26.02 2.53
CA ILE A 484 -2.82 27.47 2.46
C ILE A 484 -1.78 27.82 1.37
N VAL A 485 -0.60 27.21 1.50
CA VAL A 485 0.55 27.31 0.59
C VAL A 485 1.01 25.91 0.22
N ASN A 486 1.69 25.75 -0.92
CA ASN A 486 2.17 24.44 -1.35
C ASN A 486 2.98 23.73 -0.24
N GLY A 487 2.49 22.55 0.17
CA GLY A 487 3.08 21.75 1.25
C GLY A 487 2.66 22.16 2.67
N LEU A 488 2.00 23.31 2.87
CA LEU A 488 1.49 23.76 4.18
C LEU A 488 -0.03 23.58 4.25
N SER A 489 -0.47 22.56 4.97
CA SER A 489 -1.88 22.25 5.20
C SER A 489 -2.29 22.50 6.65
N LEU A 490 -3.41 23.18 6.82
CA LEU A 490 -4.09 23.39 8.08
C LEU A 490 -5.32 22.48 8.14
N GLU A 491 -5.46 21.73 9.22
CA GLU A 491 -6.64 20.93 9.54
C GLU A 491 -7.22 21.46 10.85
N VAL A 492 -8.47 21.91 10.81
CA VAL A 492 -9.22 22.35 12.00
C VAL A 492 -10.42 21.46 12.17
N GLY A 493 -10.70 21.02 13.38
CA GLY A 493 -11.84 20.16 13.62
C GLY A 493 -12.28 20.11 15.07
N VAL A 494 -13.33 19.35 15.28
CA VAL A 494 -13.89 19.07 16.60
C VAL A 494 -14.20 17.59 16.67
N SER A 495 -13.77 16.95 17.75
CA SER A 495 -14.14 15.59 18.11
C SER A 495 -15.15 15.64 19.26
N MET A 496 -16.28 14.98 19.05
CA MET A 496 -17.33 14.80 20.06
C MET A 496 -17.50 13.32 20.30
N HIS A 497 -17.51 12.93 21.58
CA HIS A 497 -17.75 11.55 21.96
C HIS A 497 -18.72 11.49 23.13
N ARG A 498 -19.63 10.53 23.08
CA ARG A 498 -20.50 10.11 24.18
C ARG A 498 -20.24 8.65 24.46
N ARG A 499 -19.62 8.39 25.61
CA ARG A 499 -19.21 7.05 26.04
C ARG A 499 -20.10 6.59 27.16
N THR A 500 -20.71 5.42 27.00
CA THR A 500 -21.62 4.81 27.98
C THR A 500 -21.12 3.43 28.36
N GLU A 501 -21.13 3.10 29.64
CA GLU A 501 -20.78 1.75 30.11
C GLU A 501 -21.68 0.69 29.46
N VAL A 502 -21.09 -0.44 29.05
CA VAL A 502 -21.87 -1.55 28.47
C VAL A 502 -22.55 -2.36 29.56
N ASN A 503 -21.80 -2.71 30.60
CA ASN A 503 -22.32 -3.32 31.82
C ASN A 503 -22.35 -2.25 32.89
N ARG A 504 -23.52 -1.98 33.47
CA ARG A 504 -23.62 -1.00 34.55
C ARG A 504 -22.84 -1.50 35.76
N SER A 505 -21.82 -0.74 36.13
CA SER A 505 -21.11 -0.93 37.40
C SER A 505 -22.05 -0.62 38.58
N ARG A 506 -22.01 -1.44 39.63
CA ARG A 506 -22.66 -1.12 40.90
C ARG A 506 -21.59 -0.78 41.91
N PHE A 507 -21.62 0.46 42.40
CA PHE A 507 -20.73 0.92 43.46
C PHE A 507 -21.48 0.79 44.79
N GLU A 508 -21.64 -0.45 45.28
CA GLU A 508 -22.24 -0.72 46.60
C GLU A 508 -21.13 -0.86 47.65
N LEU A 509 -21.24 -0.09 48.74
CA LEU A 509 -20.36 -0.22 49.90
C LEU A 509 -20.74 -1.47 50.69
N ASN A 510 -19.80 -2.39 50.90
CA ASN A 510 -20.02 -3.56 51.73
C ASN A 510 -20.01 -3.16 53.21
N TYR A 511 -21.19 -2.97 53.81
CA TYR A 511 -21.31 -2.79 55.26
C TYR A 511 -21.34 -4.17 55.94
N PRO A 512 -20.46 -4.45 56.93
CA PRO A 512 -20.59 -5.68 57.72
C PRO A 512 -21.92 -5.65 58.48
N SER A 513 -22.67 -6.76 58.42
CA SER A 513 -23.96 -6.90 59.09
C SER A 513 -23.79 -6.85 60.61
N MET A 514 -24.30 -5.80 61.24
CA MET A 514 -24.43 -5.76 62.71
C MET A 514 -25.68 -6.54 63.15
N PRO A 515 -25.64 -7.28 64.27
CA PRO A 515 -26.83 -7.85 64.88
C PRO A 515 -27.78 -6.74 65.37
N PRO A 516 -29.10 -6.98 65.39
CA PRO A 516 -30.09 -5.94 65.62
C PRO A 516 -30.05 -5.47 67.07
N THR A 517 -29.46 -4.30 67.31
CA THR A 517 -29.61 -3.58 68.59
C THR A 517 -30.31 -2.24 68.35
N LYS A 518 -31.22 -1.94 69.27
CA LYS A 518 -32.28 -0.94 69.16
C LYS A 518 -31.73 0.50 69.05
N SER A 519 -32.49 1.29 68.28
CA SER A 519 -32.65 2.75 68.33
C SER A 519 -31.42 3.64 68.08
N ALA A 520 -31.39 4.23 66.89
CA ALA A 520 -30.64 5.44 66.60
C ALA A 520 -31.33 6.65 67.25
N THR A 521 -30.80 7.12 68.37
CA THR A 521 -30.98 8.51 68.83
C THR A 521 -30.02 9.41 68.05
N ARG A 522 -30.55 10.57 67.64
CA ARG A 522 -29.89 11.64 66.90
C ARG A 522 -28.46 11.95 67.39
N ALA A 523 -27.51 11.92 66.47
CA ALA A 523 -26.31 12.78 66.45
C ALA A 523 -26.36 13.52 65.10
N GLY A 524 -26.34 14.85 65.00
CA GLY A 524 -25.41 15.74 65.68
C GLY A 524 -24.14 15.81 64.83
N SER A 525 -23.94 16.91 64.11
CA SER A 525 -22.80 17.22 63.23
C SER A 525 -21.44 16.74 63.75
N GLY A 526 -20.74 15.91 62.97
CA GLY A 526 -19.34 15.54 63.21
C GLY A 526 -19.06 14.07 62.89
N GLY A 527 -18.14 13.81 61.97
CA GLY A 527 -17.94 12.51 61.33
C GLY A 527 -17.46 11.37 62.24
N SER A 528 -17.85 10.15 61.84
CA SER A 528 -16.96 9.00 61.83
C SER A 528 -17.30 8.18 60.58
N SER A 529 -16.53 8.33 59.50
CA SER A 529 -16.60 7.41 58.38
C SER A 529 -16.20 6.02 58.91
N PHE A 530 -17.06 5.02 58.71
CA PHE A 530 -16.86 3.64 59.16
C PHE A 530 -15.61 2.97 58.55
N PHE A 531 -15.00 3.64 57.55
CA PHE A 531 -13.71 3.33 56.99
C PHE A 531 -12.74 4.50 57.28
N PRO A 532 -11.69 4.32 58.10
CA PRO A 532 -10.66 5.33 58.26
C PRO A 532 -9.93 5.49 56.92
N ASN A 533 -9.75 6.72 56.45
CA ASN A 533 -9.11 7.13 55.18
C ASN A 533 -9.90 6.94 53.86
N PHE A 534 -11.21 6.63 53.88
CA PHE A 534 -12.00 6.61 52.65
C PHE A 534 -12.81 7.91 52.47
N ASP A 535 -12.44 8.73 51.48
CA ASP A 535 -13.20 9.92 51.10
C ASP A 535 -14.36 9.53 50.16
N PRO A 536 -15.63 9.62 50.60
CA PRO A 536 -16.79 9.19 49.81
C PRO A 536 -16.95 9.99 48.49
N ASN A 537 -16.27 11.13 48.34
CA ASN A 537 -16.28 11.92 47.11
C ASN A 537 -15.60 11.23 45.91
N ILE A 538 -14.82 10.16 46.14
CA ILE A 538 -14.17 9.39 45.07
C ILE A 538 -15.21 8.68 44.17
N LEU A 539 -16.35 8.27 44.73
CA LEU A 539 -17.42 7.63 43.96
C LEU A 539 -18.03 8.55 42.89
N ASN A 540 -18.04 9.86 43.12
CA ASN A 540 -18.53 10.84 42.15
C ASN A 540 -17.62 11.00 40.93
N LYS A 541 -16.39 10.46 40.97
CA LYS A 541 -15.49 10.43 39.81
C LYS A 541 -15.89 9.36 38.79
N PHE A 542 -16.56 8.29 39.22
CA PHE A 542 -17.01 7.22 38.35
C PHE A 542 -18.41 7.51 37.84
N ARG A 543 -18.51 7.86 36.57
CA ARG A 543 -19.79 8.16 35.90
C ARG A 543 -20.13 7.07 34.90
N HIS A 544 -21.41 6.71 34.83
CA HIS A 544 -21.88 5.78 33.80
C HIS A 544 -21.83 6.33 32.37
N THR A 545 -21.65 7.65 32.23
CA THR A 545 -21.58 8.32 30.92
C THR A 545 -20.51 9.41 30.94
N TYR A 546 -19.61 9.37 29.96
CA TYR A 546 -18.56 10.37 29.74
C TYR A 546 -18.77 11.05 28.40
N ASN A 547 -18.99 12.36 28.44
CA ASN A 547 -19.06 13.19 27.25
C ASN A 547 -17.74 13.95 27.09
N SER A 548 -17.17 13.97 25.89
CA SER A 548 -15.99 14.77 25.57
C SER A 548 -16.23 15.63 24.34
N PHE A 549 -15.88 16.91 24.44
CA PHE A 549 -15.83 17.85 23.33
C PHE A 549 -14.40 18.37 23.24
N ALA A 550 -13.70 18.09 22.14
CA ALA A 550 -12.32 18.50 21.95
C ALA A 550 -12.12 19.16 20.57
N PRO A 551 -12.00 20.49 20.49
CA PRO A 551 -11.40 21.16 19.34
C PRO A 551 -9.98 20.67 19.10
N ARG A 552 -9.63 20.57 17.82
CA ARG A 552 -8.34 20.10 17.34
C ARG A 552 -7.85 21.00 16.21
N VAL A 553 -6.57 21.34 16.25
CA VAL A 553 -5.88 22.08 15.19
C VAL A 553 -4.59 21.32 14.87
N CYS A 554 -4.45 20.90 13.62
CA CYS A 554 -3.26 20.23 13.13
C CYS A 554 -2.67 21.04 11.98
N LEU A 555 -1.40 21.43 12.12
CA LEU A 555 -0.63 22.08 11.08
C LEU A 555 0.39 21.08 10.54
N THR A 556 0.36 20.81 9.24
CA THR A 556 1.33 19.94 8.57
C THR A 556 2.08 20.74 7.50
N TRP A 557 3.41 20.68 7.53
CA TRP A 557 4.29 21.36 6.59
C TRP A 557 5.30 20.40 5.98
N THR A 558 5.26 20.27 4.66
CA THR A 558 6.23 19.54 3.84
C THR A 558 6.90 20.52 2.88
N PRO A 559 8.09 21.04 3.21
CA PRO A 559 8.79 22.00 2.37
C PRO A 559 9.09 21.41 0.99
N GLY A 560 9.07 22.24 -0.07
CA GLY A 560 9.51 21.83 -1.41
C GLY A 560 8.76 20.65 -2.04
N GLN A 561 7.49 20.49 -1.67
CA GLN A 561 6.62 19.43 -2.17
C GLN A 561 6.33 19.60 -3.67
N TYR A 562 6.75 18.65 -4.50
CA TYR A 562 6.36 18.63 -5.92
C TYR A 562 4.89 18.26 -6.05
N TYR A 563 4.21 18.83 -7.05
CA TYR A 563 2.82 18.53 -7.35
C TYR A 563 2.53 18.67 -8.85
N TYR A 564 1.46 18.05 -9.31
CA TYR A 564 0.87 18.32 -10.62
C TYR A 564 -0.65 18.48 -10.52
N MET A 565 -1.21 19.19 -11.50
CA MET A 565 -2.66 19.39 -11.62
C MET A 565 -3.25 18.37 -12.60
N ASN A 566 -4.07 17.46 -12.11
CA ASN A 566 -4.92 16.62 -12.95
C ASN A 566 -6.30 17.28 -13.06
N GLY A 567 -6.51 18.05 -14.12
CA GLY A 567 -7.68 18.94 -14.24
C GLY A 567 -7.59 20.10 -13.23
N ASP A 568 -8.60 20.22 -12.38
CA ASP A 568 -8.63 21.16 -11.25
C ASP A 568 -8.10 20.56 -9.95
N ARG A 569 -7.74 19.28 -9.94
CA ARG A 569 -7.29 18.58 -8.74
C ARG A 569 -5.77 18.56 -8.63
N LYS A 570 -5.27 19.03 -7.48
CA LYS A 570 -3.86 19.00 -7.14
C LYS A 570 -3.46 17.63 -6.57
N VAL A 571 -2.42 17.03 -7.14
CA VAL A 571 -1.83 15.77 -6.67
C VAL A 571 -0.40 16.04 -6.19
N ASN A 572 -0.14 15.80 -4.91
CA ASN A 572 1.19 15.97 -4.31
C ASN A 572 2.04 14.70 -4.56
N LEU A 573 3.30 14.88 -4.95
CA LEU A 573 4.26 13.82 -5.26
C LEU A 573 5.25 13.60 -4.11
N HIS A 574 6.56 13.61 -4.38
CA HIS A 574 7.61 13.48 -3.37
C HIS A 574 8.11 14.86 -2.87
N SER A 575 8.80 14.86 -1.73
CA SER A 575 9.63 15.98 -1.27
C SER A 575 11.01 15.49 -0.86
N LYS A 576 12.04 16.34 -1.04
CA LYS A 576 13.40 16.13 -0.54
C LYS A 576 13.54 16.44 0.95
N TYR A 577 12.53 17.06 1.57
CA TYR A 577 12.56 17.52 2.95
C TYR A 577 11.62 16.69 3.84
N PRO A 578 11.86 16.63 5.16
CA PRO A 578 10.96 15.97 6.10
C PRO A 578 9.59 16.67 6.14
N SER A 579 8.55 15.89 6.44
CA SER A 579 7.23 16.44 6.77
C SER A 579 7.14 16.65 8.28
N ILE A 580 6.75 17.86 8.67
CA ILE A 580 6.58 18.28 10.05
C ILE A 580 5.08 18.40 10.32
N SER A 581 4.60 17.83 11.41
CA SER A 581 3.22 18.02 11.85
C SER A 581 3.16 18.39 13.32
N VAL A 582 2.30 19.36 13.64
CA VAL A 582 2.02 19.83 14.99
C VAL A 582 0.52 19.67 15.20
N ASP A 583 0.14 18.82 16.14
CA ASP A 583 -1.25 18.53 16.50
C ASP A 583 -1.53 19.07 17.91
N TRP A 584 -2.48 19.98 18.01
CA TRP A 584 -2.98 20.51 19.27
C TRP A 584 -4.44 20.13 19.44
N GLU A 585 -4.78 19.51 20.55
CA GLU A 585 -6.15 19.12 20.90
C GLU A 585 -6.44 19.52 22.34
N ARG A 586 -7.60 20.12 22.57
CA ARG A 586 -8.00 20.57 23.91
C ARG A 586 -9.41 20.13 24.24
N GLY A 587 -9.56 19.29 25.26
CA GLY A 587 -10.85 18.94 25.84
C GLY A 587 -11.39 20.07 26.71
N LEU A 588 -12.59 20.56 26.40
CA LEU A 588 -13.26 21.62 27.14
C LEU A 588 -14.35 21.05 28.04
N SER A 589 -14.26 21.29 29.34
CA SER A 589 -15.30 20.95 30.31
C SER A 589 -16.50 21.89 30.22
N GLY A 590 -17.73 21.39 30.40
CA GLY A 590 -18.95 22.20 30.50
C GLY A 590 -19.67 22.51 29.17
N VAL A 591 -18.99 22.40 28.03
CA VAL A 591 -19.64 22.45 26.70
C VAL A 591 -20.30 21.10 26.43
N LEU A 592 -21.59 21.07 26.06
CA LEU A 592 -22.36 19.84 25.81
C LEU A 592 -22.30 18.81 26.97
N GLN A 593 -22.30 19.30 28.23
CA GLN A 593 -22.14 18.47 29.43
C GLN A 593 -20.85 17.63 29.41
N SER A 594 -19.77 18.15 28.80
CA SER A 594 -18.48 17.45 28.78
C SER A 594 -17.90 17.30 30.19
N SER A 595 -17.52 16.06 30.53
CA SER A 595 -17.11 15.67 31.87
C SER A 595 -15.69 16.14 32.22
N GLY A 596 -14.75 16.05 31.27
CA GLY A 596 -13.32 16.22 31.55
C GLY A 596 -12.64 17.31 30.71
N SER A 597 -11.56 17.87 31.26
CA SER A 597 -10.69 18.83 30.56
C SER A 597 -9.27 18.30 30.43
N TYR A 598 -8.69 18.44 29.24
CA TYR A 598 -7.29 18.11 28.98
C TYR A 598 -6.74 18.99 27.86
N GLU A 599 -5.43 19.06 27.73
CA GLU A 599 -4.76 19.71 26.61
C GLU A 599 -3.56 18.87 26.20
N ARG A 600 -3.45 18.61 24.89
CA ARG A 600 -2.46 17.73 24.28
C ARG A 600 -1.77 18.47 23.14
N VAL A 601 -0.45 18.45 23.16
CA VAL A 601 0.40 18.91 22.05
C VAL A 601 1.24 17.72 21.58
N GLU A 602 1.25 17.46 20.28
CA GLU A 602 2.13 16.48 19.65
C GLU A 602 2.84 17.08 18.45
N ILE A 603 4.14 16.81 18.35
CA ILE A 603 4.97 17.13 17.19
C ILE A 603 5.46 15.82 16.59
N ASP A 604 5.36 15.68 15.28
CA ASP A 604 5.81 14.50 14.55
C ASP A 604 6.58 14.92 13.29
N LEU A 605 7.80 14.42 13.17
CA LEU A 605 8.71 14.60 12.05
C LEU A 605 8.86 13.25 11.36
N GLN A 606 8.59 13.20 10.05
CA GLN A 606 8.72 11.97 9.26
C GLN A 606 9.44 12.24 7.95
N HIS A 607 10.29 11.31 7.53
CA HIS A 607 10.99 11.41 6.26
C HIS A 607 11.39 10.05 5.71
N GLN A 608 11.35 9.95 4.39
CA GLN A 608 11.81 8.81 3.62
C GLN A 608 12.91 9.30 2.68
N VAL A 609 14.07 8.66 2.76
CA VAL A 609 15.24 8.94 1.93
C VAL A 609 15.52 7.70 1.09
N SER A 610 15.39 7.82 -0.22
CA SER A 610 15.84 6.78 -1.13
C SER A 610 17.32 6.94 -1.43
N LEU A 611 18.10 5.90 -1.17
CA LEU A 611 19.54 5.83 -1.41
C LEU A 611 19.88 5.26 -2.79
N GLY A 612 18.86 4.92 -3.59
CA GLY A 612 18.99 4.25 -4.88
C GLY A 612 19.32 2.76 -4.75
N LEU A 613 19.25 2.03 -5.87
CA LEU A 613 19.50 0.58 -5.92
C LEU A 613 18.58 -0.21 -4.97
N MET A 614 17.30 0.21 -4.89
CA MET A 614 16.26 -0.36 -4.03
C MET A 614 16.55 -0.27 -2.53
N ARG A 615 17.26 0.76 -2.09
CA ARG A 615 17.56 0.99 -0.67
C ARG A 615 16.87 2.23 -0.17
N ASP A 616 16.17 2.08 0.94
CA ASP A 616 15.42 3.17 1.55
C ASP A 616 15.72 3.26 3.05
N ILE A 617 15.90 4.49 3.52
CA ILE A 617 15.91 4.81 4.95
C ILE A 617 14.63 5.56 5.27
N TYR A 618 13.93 5.09 6.28
CA TYR A 618 12.86 5.83 6.89
C TYR A 618 13.21 6.17 8.32
N TRP A 619 12.89 7.40 8.70
CA TRP A 619 12.91 7.77 10.09
C TRP A 619 11.69 8.60 10.46
N ARG A 620 11.29 8.44 11.72
CA ARG A 620 10.20 9.18 12.33
C ARG A 620 10.57 9.54 13.75
N PHE A 621 10.46 10.81 14.07
CA PHE A 621 10.66 11.32 15.41
C PHE A 621 9.37 11.95 15.90
N GLY A 622 8.96 11.63 17.12
CA GLY A 622 7.75 12.19 17.71
C GLY A 622 7.99 12.63 19.13
N TRP A 623 7.38 13.75 19.49
CA TRP A 623 7.32 14.24 20.86
C TRP A 623 5.88 14.63 21.17
N GLY A 624 5.43 14.33 22.39
CA GLY A 624 4.11 14.76 22.83
C GLY A 624 4.03 14.94 24.32
N GLU A 625 3.19 15.86 24.74
CA GLU A 625 2.98 16.22 26.14
C GLU A 625 1.53 16.63 26.38
N PHE A 626 1.01 16.22 27.55
CA PHE A 626 -0.24 16.73 28.10
C PHE A 626 0.08 17.90 29.04
N THR A 627 -0.11 19.13 28.58
CA THR A 627 0.14 20.35 29.37
C THR A 627 -0.84 20.49 30.52
N ASN A 628 -2.07 20.02 30.32
CA ASN A 628 -3.13 20.02 31.32
C ASN A 628 -3.86 18.67 31.31
N GLN A 629 -4.00 18.06 32.49
CA GLN A 629 -4.45 16.67 32.62
C GLN A 629 -5.28 16.52 33.91
N LYS A 630 -6.53 17.00 33.89
CA LYS A 630 -7.43 16.93 35.07
C LYS A 630 -8.24 15.65 35.13
N GLU A 631 -8.81 15.23 34.00
CA GLU A 631 -9.59 13.99 33.89
C GLU A 631 -9.23 13.29 32.58
N LEU A 632 -8.70 12.07 32.70
CA LEU A 632 -8.00 11.36 31.63
C LEU A 632 -8.82 10.32 30.88
N TYR A 633 -10.08 10.14 31.25
CA TYR A 633 -10.86 9.01 30.76
C TYR A 633 -10.92 9.03 29.22
N PHE A 634 -10.30 8.02 28.59
CA PHE A 634 -10.30 7.78 27.14
C PHE A 634 -9.45 8.73 26.27
N VAL A 635 -8.56 9.50 26.86
CA VAL A 635 -7.69 10.46 26.15
C VAL A 635 -6.27 9.92 26.09
N ASP A 636 -5.74 9.85 24.88
CA ASP A 636 -4.49 9.17 24.60
C ASP A 636 -3.67 9.86 23.52
N PHE A 637 -2.36 9.63 23.52
CA PHE A 637 -1.48 10.13 22.47
C PHE A 637 -1.79 9.48 21.12
N ALA A 638 -2.26 10.31 20.18
CA ALA A 638 -2.65 9.88 18.84
C ALA A 638 -1.43 9.47 18.02
N ASN A 639 -0.36 10.27 18.04
CA ASN A 639 0.86 10.00 17.28
C ASN A 639 1.61 8.78 17.83
N LEU A 640 1.72 8.63 19.15
CA LEU A 640 2.41 7.50 19.78
C LEU A 640 1.80 6.14 19.37
N ARG A 641 0.47 6.06 19.23
CA ARG A 641 -0.25 4.86 18.78
C ARG A 641 -0.33 4.69 17.27
N ARG A 642 0.03 5.73 16.51
CA ARG A 642 -0.25 5.79 15.08
C ARG A 642 0.59 4.77 14.34
N SER A 643 -0.07 3.74 13.83
CA SER A 643 0.56 2.62 13.14
C SER A 643 0.84 2.86 11.65
N ASN A 644 0.83 4.11 11.20
CA ASN A 644 0.84 4.41 9.78
C ASN A 644 2.20 4.95 9.34
N LEU A 645 2.74 4.30 8.30
CA LEU A 645 3.86 4.79 7.49
C LEU A 645 3.34 5.78 6.43
N PRO A 646 4.22 6.62 5.84
CA PRO A 646 3.86 7.48 4.72
C PRO A 646 3.34 6.68 3.51
N MET A 647 2.57 7.35 2.65
CA MET A 647 2.11 6.78 1.38
C MET A 647 3.33 6.38 0.52
N GLY A 648 3.41 5.11 0.10
CA GLY A 648 4.49 4.59 -0.75
C GLY A 648 5.34 3.48 -0.11
N TRP A 649 5.14 3.18 1.17
CA TRP A 649 5.86 2.11 1.86
C TRP A 649 4.93 0.92 2.17
N SER A 650 5.38 -0.28 1.83
CA SER A 650 4.56 -1.50 1.76
C SER A 650 4.71 -2.44 2.96
N ASP A 651 5.17 -1.92 4.10
CA ASP A 651 5.46 -2.73 5.30
C ASP A 651 4.53 -2.38 6.47
N ASP A 652 3.77 -3.37 6.96
CA ASP A 652 2.93 -3.22 8.16
C ASP A 652 3.73 -3.34 9.49
N ILE A 653 5.06 -3.51 9.42
CA ILE A 653 5.96 -3.73 10.56
C ILE A 653 6.78 -2.47 10.91
N GLY A 654 7.23 -1.70 9.93
CA GLY A 654 8.04 -0.49 10.16
C GLY A 654 7.28 0.62 10.92
N GLY A 655 8.03 1.45 11.67
CA GLY A 655 7.51 2.70 12.25
C GLY A 655 6.54 2.54 13.43
N VAL A 656 6.46 1.35 14.03
CA VAL A 656 5.65 1.06 15.22
C VAL A 656 6.44 0.17 16.18
N PHE A 657 6.12 0.26 17.48
CA PHE A 657 6.64 -0.68 18.46
C PHE A 657 5.88 -2.00 18.37
N GLN A 658 6.58 -3.15 18.29
CA GLN A 658 5.92 -4.46 18.18
C GLN A 658 5.77 -5.13 19.54
N LEU A 659 6.76 -4.96 20.42
CA LEU A 659 6.80 -5.58 21.75
C LEU A 659 6.35 -4.64 22.88
N LEU A 660 6.19 -3.35 22.60
CA LEU A 660 5.80 -2.41 23.66
C LEU A 660 4.38 -2.68 24.13
N ASP A 661 4.24 -2.90 25.43
CA ASP A 661 2.95 -3.07 26.09
C ASP A 661 2.05 -1.84 25.88
N GLY A 662 0.82 -2.08 25.45
CA GLY A 662 -0.17 -1.05 25.18
C GLY A 662 -0.50 -0.16 26.39
N ARG A 663 -0.23 -0.61 27.62
CA ARG A 663 -0.41 0.17 28.85
C ARG A 663 0.38 1.48 28.84
N TRP A 664 1.61 1.46 28.31
CA TRP A 664 2.46 2.65 28.22
C TRP A 664 1.87 3.78 27.38
N TYR A 665 0.96 3.45 26.45
CA TYR A 665 0.29 4.44 25.62
C TYR A 665 -0.78 5.24 26.36
N ASN A 666 -1.29 4.75 27.48
CA ASN A 666 -2.29 5.45 28.31
C ASN A 666 -1.62 6.15 29.52
N SER A 667 -0.55 5.57 30.06
CA SER A 667 0.06 6.00 31.33
C SER A 667 0.98 7.23 31.22
N SER A 668 1.35 7.63 30.01
CA SER A 668 2.39 8.64 29.79
C SER A 668 1.81 10.06 29.77
N ARG A 669 2.34 10.96 30.59
CA ARG A 669 2.06 12.41 30.50
C ARG A 669 2.85 13.13 29.42
N LYS A 670 4.01 12.57 29.07
CA LYS A 670 4.92 13.04 28.04
C LYS A 670 5.68 11.87 27.44
N TYR A 671 6.05 11.97 26.19
CA TYR A 671 6.88 10.97 25.53
C TYR A 671 7.80 11.60 24.48
N ILE A 672 8.93 10.94 24.27
CA ILE A 672 9.78 11.12 23.10
C ILE A 672 9.92 9.75 22.46
N ARG A 673 9.73 9.69 21.14
CA ARG A 673 9.92 8.46 20.37
C ARG A 673 10.80 8.70 19.15
N GLY A 674 11.52 7.67 18.75
CA GLY A 674 12.24 7.59 17.50
C GLY A 674 12.03 6.23 16.85
N HIS A 675 11.77 6.22 15.57
CA HIS A 675 11.74 5.03 14.73
C HIS A 675 12.71 5.24 13.59
N LEU A 676 13.55 4.25 13.34
CA LEU A 676 14.46 4.18 12.21
C LEU A 676 14.32 2.80 11.59
N THR A 677 14.01 2.76 10.30
CA THR A 677 13.99 1.53 9.52
C THR A 677 14.92 1.68 8.33
N TYR A 678 15.76 0.70 8.11
CA TYR A 678 16.58 0.59 6.91
C TYR A 678 16.16 -0.62 6.11
N GLU A 679 15.73 -0.39 4.87
CA GLU A 679 15.30 -1.41 3.93
C GLU A 679 16.33 -1.52 2.81
N ALA A 680 16.81 -2.74 2.56
CA ALA A 680 17.71 -3.01 1.45
C ALA A 680 17.59 -4.47 0.99
N PRO A 681 17.75 -4.73 -0.31
CA PRO A 681 17.94 -6.09 -0.79
C PRO A 681 19.37 -6.56 -0.48
N PHE A 682 19.51 -7.83 -0.09
CA PHE A 682 20.80 -8.52 0.08
C PHE A 682 21.69 -7.97 1.21
N LEU A 683 21.16 -7.85 2.42
CA LEU A 683 21.83 -7.29 3.59
C LEU A 683 22.71 -8.34 4.29
N LEU A 684 22.14 -9.21 5.12
CA LEU A 684 22.83 -10.30 5.83
C LEU A 684 22.66 -11.64 5.11
N LEU A 685 21.44 -11.94 4.64
CA LEU A 685 21.08 -13.28 4.14
C LEU A 685 21.80 -13.67 2.86
N ARG A 686 22.31 -12.70 2.10
CA ARG A 686 23.17 -12.92 0.93
C ARG A 686 24.30 -13.92 1.21
N HIS A 687 24.88 -13.91 2.41
CA HIS A 687 26.03 -14.74 2.76
C HIS A 687 25.64 -16.09 3.38
N LEU A 688 24.42 -16.19 3.93
CA LEU A 688 24.03 -17.29 4.81
C LEU A 688 23.29 -18.43 4.11
N MET A 689 22.65 -18.23 2.95
CA MET A 689 21.77 -19.27 2.39
C MET A 689 21.83 -19.43 0.86
N LYS A 690 21.79 -20.69 0.42
CA LYS A 690 21.59 -21.09 -1.01
C LYS A 690 20.13 -20.93 -1.47
N TYR A 691 19.21 -20.69 -0.54
CA TYR A 691 17.76 -20.65 -0.72
C TYR A 691 17.14 -19.24 -0.52
N THR A 692 17.93 -18.16 -0.58
CA THR A 692 17.48 -16.77 -0.46
C THR A 692 16.53 -16.30 -1.56
N GLN A 693 16.16 -17.15 -2.51
CA GLN A 693 15.44 -16.76 -3.70
C GLN A 693 14.11 -16.07 -3.40
N TYR A 694 13.47 -16.45 -2.29
CA TYR A 694 12.16 -15.95 -1.85
C TYR A 694 12.22 -14.61 -1.10
N VAL A 695 13.41 -14.21 -0.64
CA VAL A 695 13.60 -12.97 0.12
C VAL A 695 13.78 -11.82 -0.87
N LEU A 696 12.90 -10.83 -0.78
CA LEU A 696 12.99 -9.61 -1.57
C LEU A 696 13.80 -8.58 -0.79
N ASN A 697 13.28 -8.17 0.36
CA ASN A 697 13.84 -7.07 1.12
C ASN A 697 14.19 -7.55 2.52
N GLU A 698 15.36 -7.13 2.99
CA GLU A 698 15.79 -7.30 4.37
C GLU A 698 15.65 -5.94 5.06
N ARG A 699 15.15 -5.94 6.30
CA ARG A 699 14.86 -4.72 7.04
C ARG A 699 15.53 -4.75 8.40
N LEU A 700 16.14 -3.65 8.78
CA LEU A 700 16.64 -3.40 10.13
C LEU A 700 15.74 -2.37 10.80
N TYR A 701 15.25 -2.70 11.98
CA TYR A 701 14.39 -1.83 12.78
C TYR A 701 15.11 -1.38 14.04
N LEU A 702 15.01 -0.10 14.33
CA LEU A 702 15.44 0.49 15.58
C LEU A 702 14.34 1.42 16.07
N ASN A 703 13.68 1.07 17.16
CA ASN A 703 12.70 1.92 17.81
C ASN A 703 13.21 2.31 19.21
N ALA A 704 12.95 3.55 19.61
CA ALA A 704 13.29 4.07 20.91
C ALA A 704 12.10 4.85 21.49
N LEU A 705 11.81 4.63 22.76
CA LEU A 705 10.79 5.35 23.52
C LEU A 705 11.37 5.81 24.85
N VAL A 706 11.08 7.06 25.20
CA VAL A 706 11.39 7.63 26.51
C VAL A 706 10.10 8.19 27.09
N VAL A 707 9.65 7.60 28.20
CA VAL A 707 8.51 8.06 28.99
C VAL A 707 8.92 8.17 30.46
N PRO A 708 8.22 8.94 31.30
CA PRO A 708 8.65 9.18 32.68
C PRO A 708 9.01 7.94 33.50
N HIS A 709 8.38 6.80 33.26
CA HIS A 709 8.55 5.56 34.03
C HIS A 709 9.32 4.47 33.25
N LEU A 710 9.80 4.77 32.03
CA LEU A 710 10.54 3.83 31.17
C LEU A 710 11.60 4.62 30.38
N LYS A 711 12.86 4.53 30.81
CA LYS A 711 13.98 5.38 30.32
C LYS A 711 15.30 4.60 30.17
N PRO A 712 15.78 4.35 28.94
CA PRO A 712 15.05 4.29 27.68
C PRO A 712 14.44 2.89 27.47
N TYR A 713 13.37 2.82 26.68
CA TYR A 713 12.93 1.59 26.03
C TYR A 713 13.49 1.56 24.61
N LEU A 714 14.17 0.48 24.26
CA LEU A 714 14.75 0.25 22.94
C LEU A 714 14.20 -1.06 22.39
N GLU A 715 13.89 -1.07 21.11
CA GLU A 715 13.47 -2.27 20.38
C GLU A 715 14.30 -2.35 19.11
N VAL A 716 15.06 -3.44 18.99
CA VAL A 716 15.88 -3.72 17.81
C VAL A 716 15.26 -4.90 17.11
N GLY A 717 15.07 -4.80 15.80
CA GLY A 717 14.46 -5.86 15.02
C GLY A 717 15.16 -6.12 13.71
N TYR A 718 14.98 -7.34 13.21
CA TYR A 718 15.38 -7.76 11.89
C TYR A 718 14.19 -8.40 11.17
N GLY A 719 13.91 -7.93 9.96
CA GLY A 719 12.79 -8.36 9.16
C GLY A 719 13.19 -8.89 7.78
N ILE A 720 12.36 -9.78 7.27
CA ILE A 720 12.45 -10.38 5.94
C ILE A 720 11.09 -10.19 5.27
N GLY A 721 11.09 -9.50 4.13
CA GLY A 721 9.91 -9.36 3.29
C GLY A 721 9.93 -10.35 2.12
N THR A 722 8.81 -11.03 1.91
CA THR A 722 8.55 -11.90 0.73
C THR A 722 7.31 -11.41 -0.02
N HIS A 723 6.92 -12.07 -1.12
CA HIS A 723 5.70 -11.72 -1.83
C HIS A 723 4.41 -12.22 -1.16
N ILE A 724 4.51 -13.23 -0.28
CA ILE A 724 3.35 -13.82 0.41
C ILE A 724 3.25 -13.31 1.85
N PHE A 725 4.38 -13.15 2.53
CA PHE A 725 4.42 -12.78 3.93
C PHE A 725 5.63 -11.92 4.28
N ASP A 726 5.48 -11.16 5.33
CA ASP A 726 6.57 -10.49 6.00
C ASP A 726 6.76 -11.09 7.39
N PHE A 727 8.02 -11.24 7.77
CA PHE A 727 8.42 -11.79 9.06
C PHE A 727 9.39 -10.83 9.72
N GLY A 728 9.16 -10.49 10.98
CA GLY A 728 10.07 -9.68 11.79
C GLY A 728 10.34 -10.33 13.14
N LEU A 729 11.60 -10.31 13.56
CA LEU A 729 12.04 -10.73 14.88
C LEU A 729 12.54 -9.50 15.64
N PHE A 730 12.05 -9.29 16.85
CA PHE A 730 12.28 -8.11 17.67
C PHE A 730 12.81 -8.52 19.04
N ALA A 731 13.76 -7.76 19.55
CA ALA A 731 14.23 -7.84 20.93
C ALA A 731 14.01 -6.50 21.61
N SER A 732 13.37 -6.51 22.78
CA SER A 732 13.09 -5.33 23.57
C SER A 732 14.03 -5.22 24.77
N PHE A 733 14.40 -3.98 25.07
CA PHE A 733 15.27 -3.61 26.17
C PHE A 733 14.60 -2.46 26.94
N ALA A 734 14.35 -2.66 28.22
CA ALA A 734 13.83 -1.64 29.12
C ALA A 734 14.92 -1.23 30.11
N ASN A 735 15.20 0.07 30.20
CA ASN A 735 16.21 0.64 31.10
C ASN A 735 17.58 -0.06 30.91
N TRP A 736 17.99 -0.25 29.65
CA TRP A 736 19.23 -0.96 29.25
C TRP A 736 19.31 -2.45 29.57
N LYS A 737 18.24 -3.05 30.13
CA LYS A 737 18.17 -4.48 30.40
C LYS A 737 17.29 -5.17 29.37
N TYR A 738 17.70 -6.35 28.93
CA TYR A 738 16.89 -7.20 28.07
C TYR A 738 15.57 -7.56 28.79
N GLN A 739 14.45 -7.45 28.08
CA GLN A 739 13.12 -7.75 28.61
C GLN A 739 12.53 -8.98 27.93
N GLU A 740 12.30 -8.91 26.61
CA GLU A 740 11.69 -10.01 25.87
C GLU A 740 12.12 -10.04 24.40
N ILE A 741 11.85 -11.17 23.76
CA ILE A 741 12.00 -11.37 22.32
C ILE A 741 10.65 -11.81 21.78
N GLY A 742 10.26 -11.27 20.64
CA GLY A 742 9.04 -11.68 19.98
C GLY A 742 9.18 -11.63 18.48
N CYS A 743 8.19 -12.20 17.80
CA CYS A 743 8.15 -12.20 16.35
C CYS A 743 6.78 -11.75 15.86
N LYS A 744 6.78 -11.10 14.71
CA LYS A 744 5.58 -10.69 13.99
C LYS A 744 5.58 -11.38 12.63
N PHE A 745 4.42 -11.91 12.27
CA PHE A 745 4.18 -12.53 10.98
C PHE A 745 2.94 -11.90 10.35
N THR A 746 3.06 -11.38 9.14
CA THR A 746 2.00 -10.69 8.40
C THR A 746 1.84 -11.33 7.02
N PHE A 747 0.63 -11.72 6.66
CA PHE A 747 0.32 -12.22 5.32
C PHE A 747 -0.12 -11.07 4.42
N GLU A 748 0.65 -10.81 3.35
CA GLU A 748 0.42 -9.72 2.39
C GLU A 748 -0.01 -10.27 1.01
N LEU A 749 -0.98 -11.18 0.99
CA LEU A 749 -1.45 -11.75 -0.25
C LEU A 749 -2.16 -10.67 -1.10
N PHE A 750 -1.57 -10.32 -2.25
CA PHE A 750 -2.07 -9.35 -3.25
C PHE A 750 -1.95 -7.86 -2.91
N ASN A 751 -1.12 -7.48 -1.92
CA ASN A 751 -0.99 -6.08 -1.49
C ASN A 751 0.26 -5.34 -2.05
N ARG A 752 1.00 -5.94 -3.00
CA ARG A 752 2.28 -5.43 -3.54
C ARG A 752 2.38 -5.45 -5.07
#